data_AF-A0A085FF28-F1
#
_entry.id   AF-A0A085FF28-F1
#
_cell.length_a   1.000
_cell.length_b   1.000
_cell.length_c   1.000
_cell.angle_alpha   90.00
_cell.angle_beta   90.00
_cell.angle_gamma   90.00
#
_symmetry.space_group_name_H-M   'P 1'
#
loop_
_entity.id
_entity.type
_entity.pdbx_description
1 polymer ?
#
loop_
_entity_poly.entity_id
_entity_poly.type
_entity_poly.pdbx_seq_one_letter_code
_entity_poly.pdbx_strand_id
1 'polypeptide(L)'
;MEIIPAVGEAERLRTELLVVGVFSGGALTGSARRLDDRTAGKLSAIVGRGELGEAPGATLLLHHLPGSVAARILLVSLGKPEAFSDRAYLRALSATAKFIAESVVAEAVIALPEYEIPKRSLNWQVQQAAQILADGGYIFVLPGIHPHGQKARPRPVRSIMLLVPQTLTSELVGALRQGIAVAEGVALAKDLGNLPGNICTPAYLASTAREMGKEFGFAVEVLEREDLEALGMGAFLVVGRGSANPCKLIVMQSNGRKARSRPIVLVGKGITFDIGGTPLTPGADPDEMKFNMSGAGSVLGVMRTVARLELPINVVGLIAAAENMPGGSASRPGDIVTSMSGQTIEIRTHEAEGRLLLCDVLTYAERFSPACVIDIATLTEACVVALGSHASGLFANDDALAAELLRCGGVSGDRVWQLPIWDDYFGQLGSNFADTSNLGGRAAGAITAACFLARFARAYPWAHLDIAGTASLSGATKASTGRPVPLLAEFLISRAAEAASPNGLSLPLSNGAALMSDLVFIAFPTEQKAEEVRQKVLSLQREYLIELGDAVVVVKNEKGQVKLNQMMNLTAAGTASGALWGTLIGFIFLAPLLGTALGAASGALGGKLSDVGINDQFMKDAANALQPNTAGLFLLIRKMTTDKVLADLKGVGGTLMRTSFDETKEAALREALAATASASAEAVPPAAT
;
A
#
# COMPACT_ATOMS: atom_id res chain seq x y z
N MET A 1 -22.73 -8.59 9.64
CA MET A 1 -22.30 -9.58 8.63
C MET A 1 -21.01 -10.19 9.13
N GLU A 2 -20.96 -11.50 9.26
CA GLU A 2 -19.76 -12.24 9.64
C GLU A 2 -18.98 -12.63 8.38
N ILE A 3 -17.66 -12.46 8.39
CA ILE A 3 -16.77 -12.94 7.31
C ILE A 3 -15.81 -13.94 7.92
N ILE A 4 -15.80 -15.17 7.41
CA ILE A 4 -14.94 -16.26 7.90
C ILE A 4 -14.05 -16.80 6.79
N PRO A 5 -12.76 -17.07 7.05
CA PRO A 5 -11.89 -17.70 6.08
C PRO A 5 -12.16 -19.22 6.14
N ALA A 6 -12.21 -19.87 4.98
CA ALA A 6 -12.43 -21.31 4.92
C ALA A 6 -11.60 -21.97 3.83
N VAL A 7 -11.35 -23.26 4.03
CA VAL A 7 -10.70 -24.13 3.06
C VAL A 7 -11.71 -25.18 2.66
N GLY A 8 -11.87 -25.39 1.36
CA GLY A 8 -12.79 -26.39 0.87
C GLY A 8 -13.00 -26.32 -0.64
N GLU A 9 -13.75 -27.30 -1.12
CA GLU A 9 -14.17 -27.41 -2.51
C GLU A 9 -15.46 -26.63 -2.70
N ALA A 10 -15.37 -25.41 -3.25
CA ALA A 10 -16.48 -24.48 -3.39
C ALA A 10 -17.72 -25.10 -4.06
N GLU A 11 -17.49 -25.95 -5.06
CA GLU A 11 -18.52 -26.62 -5.84
C GLU A 11 -19.28 -27.72 -5.07
N ARG A 12 -18.81 -28.09 -3.87
CA ARG A 12 -19.47 -29.03 -2.95
C ARG A 12 -20.28 -28.34 -1.84
N LEU A 13 -20.12 -27.02 -1.68
CA LEU A 13 -20.75 -26.28 -0.60
C LEU A 13 -22.18 -25.90 -0.95
N ARG A 14 -23.13 -26.30 -0.11
CA ARG A 14 -24.52 -25.84 -0.20
C ARG A 14 -24.58 -24.40 0.34
N THR A 15 -24.87 -23.45 -0.54
CA THR A 15 -24.96 -22.02 -0.21
C THR A 15 -26.02 -21.33 -1.06
N GLU A 16 -26.53 -20.19 -0.60
CA GLU A 16 -27.50 -19.39 -1.37
C GLU A 16 -26.86 -18.66 -2.56
N LEU A 17 -25.57 -18.35 -2.46
CA LEU A 17 -24.77 -17.70 -3.50
C LEU A 17 -23.32 -18.22 -3.50
N LEU A 18 -22.89 -18.79 -4.62
CA LEU A 18 -21.48 -19.09 -4.87
C LEU A 18 -20.91 -18.07 -5.86
N VAL A 19 -19.84 -17.38 -5.49
CA VAL A 19 -19.15 -16.40 -6.35
C VAL A 19 -17.84 -17.00 -6.87
N VAL A 20 -17.69 -17.05 -8.20
CA VAL A 20 -16.50 -17.57 -8.87
C VAL A 20 -15.98 -16.61 -9.94
N GLY A 21 -14.66 -16.55 -10.08
CA GLY A 21 -13.99 -15.71 -11.09
C GLY A 21 -13.88 -16.39 -12.46
N VAL A 22 -14.00 -15.61 -13.52
CA VAL A 22 -13.81 -16.07 -14.91
C VAL A 22 -13.00 -15.02 -15.67
N PHE A 23 -12.00 -15.42 -16.45
CA PHE A 23 -11.28 -14.50 -17.33
C PHE A 23 -12.01 -14.34 -18.67
N SER A 24 -11.78 -13.20 -19.32
CA SER A 24 -12.23 -12.98 -20.70
C SER A 24 -11.68 -14.05 -21.65
N GLY A 25 -12.41 -14.38 -22.70
CA GLY A 25 -12.08 -15.52 -23.57
C GLY A 25 -12.46 -16.87 -22.97
N GLY A 26 -13.11 -16.89 -21.80
CA GLY A 26 -13.74 -18.09 -21.23
C GLY A 26 -12.84 -18.96 -20.36
N ALA A 27 -11.65 -18.49 -20.00
CA ALA A 27 -10.78 -19.25 -19.12
C ALA A 27 -11.32 -19.26 -17.68
N LEU A 28 -11.75 -20.44 -17.22
CA LEU A 28 -12.28 -20.66 -15.88
C LEU A 28 -11.16 -20.73 -14.83
N THR A 29 -11.37 -20.07 -13.68
CA THR A 29 -10.49 -20.15 -12.48
C THR A 29 -10.67 -21.49 -11.74
N GLY A 30 -9.87 -21.76 -10.71
CA GLY A 30 -9.87 -23.02 -9.96
C GLY A 30 -11.25 -23.54 -9.59
N SER A 31 -11.98 -22.83 -8.73
CA SER A 31 -13.36 -23.18 -8.36
C SER A 31 -14.34 -23.15 -9.52
N ALA A 32 -14.20 -22.23 -10.48
CA ALA A 32 -15.06 -22.20 -11.66
C ALA A 32 -14.89 -23.46 -12.54
N ARG A 33 -13.66 -23.96 -12.69
CA ARG A 33 -13.34 -25.17 -13.45
C ARG A 33 -13.91 -26.42 -12.78
N ARG A 34 -13.69 -26.58 -11.47
CA ARG A 34 -14.27 -27.71 -10.72
C ARG A 34 -15.81 -27.71 -10.75
N LEU A 35 -16.42 -26.53 -10.72
CA LEU A 35 -17.86 -26.38 -10.90
C LEU A 35 -18.31 -26.76 -12.32
N ASP A 36 -17.54 -26.42 -13.34
CA ASP A 36 -17.82 -26.80 -14.74
C ASP A 36 -17.74 -28.32 -14.94
N ASP A 37 -16.74 -28.98 -14.35
CA ASP A 37 -16.59 -30.44 -14.38
C ASP A 37 -17.84 -31.13 -13.80
N ARG A 38 -18.32 -30.66 -12.64
CA ARG A 38 -19.56 -31.18 -12.01
C ARG A 38 -20.83 -30.90 -12.79
N THR A 39 -20.84 -29.84 -13.58
CA THR A 39 -22.00 -29.42 -14.38
C THR A 39 -21.91 -29.91 -15.82
N ALA A 40 -20.94 -30.79 -16.12
CA ALA A 40 -20.68 -31.39 -17.42
C ALA A 40 -20.46 -30.36 -18.53
N GLY A 41 -19.60 -29.36 -18.28
CA GLY A 41 -19.19 -28.36 -19.28
C GLY A 41 -20.21 -27.24 -19.54
N LYS A 42 -21.30 -27.18 -18.77
CA LYS A 42 -22.37 -26.19 -18.96
C LYS A 42 -21.92 -24.78 -18.64
N LEU A 43 -21.01 -24.60 -17.67
CA LEU A 43 -20.49 -23.29 -17.33
C LEU A 43 -19.66 -22.73 -18.48
N SER A 44 -18.77 -23.56 -19.05
CA SER A 44 -17.99 -23.22 -20.24
C SER A 44 -18.90 -22.89 -21.43
N ALA A 45 -19.98 -23.66 -21.64
CA ALA A 45 -20.93 -23.40 -22.71
C ALA A 45 -21.68 -22.07 -22.54
N ILE A 46 -22.03 -21.67 -21.30
CA ILE A 46 -22.66 -20.38 -21.01
C ILE A 46 -21.68 -19.23 -21.25
N VAL A 47 -20.46 -19.34 -20.71
CA VAL A 47 -19.43 -18.31 -20.88
C VAL A 47 -19.05 -18.15 -22.36
N GLY A 48 -18.98 -19.25 -23.11
CA GLY A 48 -18.69 -19.25 -24.55
C GLY A 48 -19.76 -18.54 -25.42
N ARG A 49 -20.96 -18.28 -24.90
CA ARG A 49 -21.99 -17.47 -25.59
C ARG A 49 -21.74 -15.96 -25.49
N GLY A 50 -20.80 -15.53 -24.65
CA GLY A 50 -20.48 -14.10 -24.46
C GLY A 50 -21.47 -13.34 -23.58
N GLU A 51 -22.26 -14.03 -22.75
CA GLU A 51 -23.22 -13.38 -21.84
C GLU A 51 -22.55 -12.67 -20.66
N LEU A 52 -21.33 -13.08 -20.28
CA LEU A 52 -20.51 -12.40 -19.29
C LEU A 52 -19.64 -11.33 -19.98
N GLY A 53 -19.81 -10.08 -19.59
CA GLY A 53 -18.96 -8.99 -20.09
C GLY A 53 -17.48 -9.20 -19.78
N GLU A 54 -16.60 -8.75 -20.67
CA GLU A 54 -15.14 -8.96 -20.54
C GLU A 54 -14.47 -8.02 -19.55
N ALA A 55 -15.10 -6.91 -19.16
CA ALA A 55 -14.50 -5.94 -18.26
C ALA A 55 -14.39 -6.48 -16.82
N PRO A 56 -13.28 -6.23 -16.10
CA PRO A 56 -13.16 -6.62 -14.69
C PRO A 56 -14.33 -6.09 -13.85
N GLY A 57 -14.99 -6.97 -13.11
CA GLY A 57 -16.19 -6.66 -12.31
C GLY A 57 -17.51 -6.75 -13.07
N ALA A 58 -17.53 -7.09 -14.36
CA ALA A 58 -18.77 -7.52 -15.01
C ALA A 58 -19.29 -8.79 -14.35
N THR A 59 -20.60 -8.90 -14.17
CA THR A 59 -21.23 -10.01 -13.44
C THR A 59 -22.30 -10.70 -14.26
N LEU A 60 -22.42 -12.02 -14.13
CA LEU A 60 -23.52 -12.82 -14.66
C LEU A 60 -24.07 -13.73 -13.57
N LEU A 61 -25.36 -13.59 -13.25
CA LEU A 61 -26.05 -14.40 -12.26
C LEU A 61 -26.70 -15.61 -12.94
N LEU A 62 -26.35 -16.81 -12.48
CA LEU A 62 -26.95 -18.06 -12.92
C LEU A 62 -27.84 -18.62 -11.81
N HIS A 63 -29.06 -19.01 -12.19
CA HIS A 63 -30.00 -19.70 -11.32
C HIS A 63 -30.05 -21.18 -11.66
N HIS A 64 -30.05 -22.04 -10.63
CA HIS A 64 -30.29 -23.48 -10.78
C HIS A 64 -29.44 -24.17 -11.86
N LEU A 65 -28.11 -24.00 -11.80
CA LEU A 65 -27.21 -24.70 -12.71
C LEU A 65 -27.21 -26.21 -12.42
N PRO A 66 -27.71 -27.09 -13.33
CA PRO A 66 -27.84 -28.51 -13.02
C PRO A 66 -26.48 -29.16 -12.78
N GLY A 67 -26.32 -29.85 -11.65
CA GLY A 67 -25.05 -30.44 -11.17
C GLY A 67 -24.38 -29.62 -10.07
N SER A 68 -24.78 -28.36 -9.89
CA SER A 68 -24.38 -27.53 -8.75
C SER A 68 -25.29 -27.77 -7.54
N VAL A 69 -24.71 -27.70 -6.34
CA VAL A 69 -25.45 -27.70 -5.06
C VAL A 69 -25.73 -26.28 -4.53
N ALA A 70 -25.15 -25.26 -5.15
CA ALA A 70 -25.42 -23.85 -4.83
C ALA A 70 -26.73 -23.39 -5.48
N ALA A 71 -27.54 -22.61 -4.76
CA ALA A 71 -28.82 -22.12 -5.29
C ALA A 71 -28.63 -21.11 -6.43
N ARG A 72 -27.60 -20.27 -6.33
CA ARG A 72 -27.21 -19.26 -7.33
C ARG A 72 -25.71 -19.25 -7.49
N ILE A 73 -25.24 -18.95 -8.70
CA ILE A 73 -23.82 -18.78 -9.00
C ILE A 73 -23.64 -17.40 -9.61
N LEU A 74 -22.81 -16.55 -9.00
CA LEU A 74 -22.37 -15.29 -9.58
C LEU A 74 -21.03 -15.51 -10.26
N LEU A 75 -21.02 -15.39 -11.58
CA LEU A 75 -19.78 -15.27 -12.33
C LEU A 75 -19.30 -13.83 -12.27
N VAL A 76 -18.03 -13.63 -11.95
CA VAL A 76 -17.40 -12.31 -11.92
C VAL A 76 -16.23 -12.31 -12.89
N SER A 77 -16.28 -11.41 -13.86
CA SER A 77 -15.20 -11.24 -14.83
C SER A 77 -13.96 -10.66 -14.15
N LEU A 78 -12.82 -11.31 -14.38
CA LEU A 78 -11.50 -10.87 -13.93
C LEU A 78 -10.74 -10.08 -15.01
N GLY A 79 -11.34 -9.89 -16.19
CA GLY A 79 -10.67 -9.31 -17.35
C GLY A 79 -9.78 -10.30 -18.09
N LYS A 80 -8.82 -9.77 -18.85
CA LYS A 80 -7.84 -10.56 -19.58
C LYS A 80 -6.80 -11.16 -18.61
N PRO A 81 -6.43 -12.44 -18.74
CA PRO A 81 -5.43 -13.08 -17.87
C PRO A 81 -4.12 -12.27 -17.79
N GLU A 82 -3.62 -11.81 -18.92
CA GLU A 82 -2.38 -11.03 -19.04
C GLU A 82 -2.47 -9.61 -18.46
N ALA A 83 -3.68 -9.11 -18.24
CA ALA A 83 -3.94 -7.80 -17.62
C ALA A 83 -4.45 -7.92 -16.18
N PHE A 84 -4.50 -9.13 -15.63
CA PHE A 84 -4.95 -9.35 -14.27
C PHE A 84 -3.97 -8.70 -13.28
N SER A 85 -4.51 -7.84 -12.44
CA SER A 85 -3.77 -6.93 -11.58
C SER A 85 -4.57 -6.63 -10.33
N ASP A 86 -3.96 -5.97 -9.35
CA ASP A 86 -4.63 -5.46 -8.15
C ASP A 86 -5.93 -4.73 -8.51
N ARG A 87 -5.90 -3.84 -9.51
CA ARG A 87 -7.08 -3.08 -9.93
C ARG A 87 -8.21 -3.98 -10.44
N ALA A 88 -7.90 -5.01 -11.21
CA ALA A 88 -8.90 -5.95 -11.71
C ALA A 88 -9.51 -6.76 -10.56
N TYR A 89 -8.68 -7.21 -9.61
CA TYR A 89 -9.12 -7.92 -8.42
C TYR A 89 -10.01 -7.07 -7.51
N LEU A 90 -9.58 -5.85 -7.16
CA LEU A 90 -10.36 -4.94 -6.32
C LEU A 90 -11.71 -4.60 -6.98
N ARG A 91 -11.74 -4.42 -8.32
CA ARG A 91 -13.00 -4.22 -9.07
C ARG A 91 -13.93 -5.43 -9.00
N ALA A 92 -13.39 -6.64 -9.13
CA ALA A 92 -14.16 -7.87 -8.99
C ALA A 92 -14.77 -7.99 -7.58
N LEU A 93 -14.00 -7.65 -6.53
CA LEU A 93 -14.49 -7.59 -5.15
C LEU A 93 -15.57 -6.53 -4.97
N SER A 94 -15.38 -5.31 -5.48
CA SER A 94 -16.39 -4.25 -5.37
C SER A 94 -17.69 -4.60 -6.09
N ALA A 95 -17.61 -5.22 -7.26
CA ALA A 95 -18.79 -5.71 -7.97
C ALA A 95 -19.51 -6.82 -7.21
N THR A 96 -18.75 -7.75 -6.62
CA THR A 96 -19.29 -8.81 -5.74
C THR A 96 -20.00 -8.20 -4.53
N ALA A 97 -19.37 -7.26 -3.85
CA ALA A 97 -19.92 -6.61 -2.66
C ALA A 97 -21.21 -5.84 -2.99
N LYS A 98 -21.23 -5.10 -4.12
CA LYS A 98 -22.42 -4.42 -4.63
C LYS A 98 -23.55 -5.40 -4.93
N PHE A 99 -23.27 -6.48 -5.65
CA PHE A 99 -24.27 -7.51 -5.96
C PHE A 99 -24.87 -8.08 -4.67
N ILE A 100 -24.01 -8.43 -3.71
CA ILE A 100 -24.43 -8.98 -2.42
C ILE A 100 -25.35 -8.00 -1.68
N ALA A 101 -24.98 -6.71 -1.61
CA ALA A 101 -25.76 -5.67 -0.93
C ALA A 101 -27.15 -5.42 -1.56
N GLU A 102 -27.29 -5.63 -2.87
CA GLU A 102 -28.55 -5.47 -3.61
C GLU A 102 -29.39 -6.76 -3.65
N SER A 103 -28.85 -7.88 -3.15
CA SER A 103 -29.48 -9.20 -3.22
C SER A 103 -30.19 -9.61 -1.93
N VAL A 104 -31.07 -10.61 -2.03
CA VAL A 104 -31.80 -11.19 -0.87
C VAL A 104 -31.04 -12.28 -0.12
N VAL A 105 -29.78 -12.53 -0.50
CA VAL A 105 -29.03 -13.71 -0.02
C VAL A 105 -28.59 -13.51 1.43
N ALA A 106 -28.78 -14.53 2.26
CA ALA A 106 -28.32 -14.51 3.65
C ALA A 106 -26.90 -15.06 3.80
N GLU A 107 -26.47 -15.93 2.89
CA GLU A 107 -25.20 -16.64 2.94
C GLU A 107 -24.52 -16.63 1.56
N ALA A 108 -23.22 -16.32 1.54
CA ALA A 108 -22.44 -16.34 0.31
C ALA A 108 -21.08 -17.02 0.52
N VAL A 109 -20.62 -17.74 -0.50
CA VAL A 109 -19.27 -18.31 -0.59
C VAL A 109 -18.53 -17.58 -1.71
N ILE A 110 -17.34 -17.07 -1.42
CA ILE A 110 -16.55 -16.26 -2.37
C ILE A 110 -15.21 -16.93 -2.62
N ALA A 111 -14.99 -17.37 -3.86
CA ALA A 111 -13.79 -18.09 -4.32
C ALA A 111 -12.78 -17.19 -5.07
N LEU A 112 -12.93 -15.86 -4.97
CA LEU A 112 -12.05 -14.92 -5.66
C LEU A 112 -10.58 -14.91 -5.18
N PRO A 113 -10.27 -15.16 -3.89
CA PRO A 113 -8.88 -15.25 -3.42
C PRO A 113 -8.11 -16.52 -3.85
N GLU A 114 -8.69 -17.39 -4.68
CA GLU A 114 -8.01 -18.61 -5.15
C GLU A 114 -6.93 -18.36 -6.19
N TYR A 115 -6.98 -17.22 -6.89
CA TYR A 115 -6.09 -16.95 -8.01
C TYR A 115 -4.91 -16.08 -7.58
N GLU A 116 -3.69 -16.51 -7.91
CA GLU A 116 -2.48 -15.75 -7.59
C GLU A 116 -2.45 -14.41 -8.34
N ILE A 117 -2.20 -13.33 -7.60
CA ILE A 117 -1.95 -12.01 -8.19
C ILE A 117 -0.44 -11.77 -8.15
N PRO A 118 0.20 -11.47 -9.29
CA PRO A 118 1.63 -11.21 -9.32
C PRO A 118 2.04 -10.16 -8.28
N LYS A 119 3.09 -10.45 -7.51
CA LYS A 119 3.65 -9.58 -6.46
C LYS A 119 2.76 -9.32 -5.25
N ARG A 120 1.63 -10.03 -5.10
CA ARG A 120 0.76 -9.93 -3.91
C ARG A 120 0.68 -11.26 -3.18
N SER A 121 0.73 -11.19 -1.85
CA SER A 121 0.55 -12.36 -1.00
C SER A 121 -0.94 -12.71 -0.86
N LEU A 122 -1.22 -13.96 -0.49
CA LEU A 122 -2.59 -14.37 -0.14
C LEU A 122 -3.13 -13.58 1.06
N ASN A 123 -2.26 -13.21 2.03
CA ASN A 123 -2.64 -12.35 3.16
C ASN A 123 -3.20 -11.00 2.65
N TRP A 124 -2.53 -10.37 1.68
CA TRP A 124 -3.02 -9.13 1.07
C TRP A 124 -4.38 -9.33 0.39
N GLN A 125 -4.56 -10.41 -0.37
CA GLN A 125 -5.82 -10.70 -1.05
C GLN A 125 -6.97 -10.86 -0.05
N VAL A 126 -6.73 -11.61 1.03
CA VAL A 126 -7.71 -11.83 2.10
C VAL A 126 -8.05 -10.51 2.83
N GLN A 127 -7.04 -9.69 3.16
CA GLN A 127 -7.24 -8.38 3.78
C GLN A 127 -8.12 -7.48 2.90
N GLN A 128 -7.79 -7.35 1.60
CA GLN A 128 -8.55 -6.53 0.65
C GLN A 128 -9.97 -7.07 0.44
N ALA A 129 -10.13 -8.38 0.34
CA ALA A 129 -11.45 -9.02 0.22
C ALA A 129 -12.31 -8.73 1.46
N ALA A 130 -11.78 -8.95 2.67
CA ALA A 130 -12.52 -8.70 3.91
C ALA A 130 -12.94 -7.24 4.01
N GLN A 131 -12.03 -6.32 3.70
CA GLN A 131 -12.28 -4.88 3.73
C GLN A 131 -13.39 -4.48 2.75
N ILE A 132 -13.26 -4.83 1.46
CA ILE A 132 -14.21 -4.40 0.42
C ILE A 132 -15.58 -5.06 0.61
N LEU A 133 -15.62 -6.33 1.01
CA LEU A 133 -16.88 -7.03 1.25
C LEU A 133 -17.60 -6.48 2.47
N ALA A 134 -16.89 -6.22 3.57
CA ALA A 134 -17.46 -5.58 4.74
C ALA A 134 -17.98 -4.17 4.44
N ASP A 135 -17.19 -3.37 3.71
CA ASP A 135 -17.56 -2.01 3.33
C ASP A 135 -18.75 -1.96 2.35
N GLY A 136 -18.89 -2.94 1.45
CA GLY A 136 -20.05 -3.00 0.56
C GLY A 136 -21.38 -3.27 1.28
N GLY A 137 -21.33 -3.80 2.51
CA GLY A 137 -22.48 -3.91 3.40
C GLY A 137 -22.81 -2.63 4.17
N TYR A 138 -22.02 -1.56 4.01
CA TYR A 138 -22.24 -0.29 4.70
C TYR A 138 -23.57 0.34 4.30
N ILE A 139 -24.34 0.75 5.31
CA ILE A 139 -25.57 1.51 5.12
C ILE A 139 -25.55 2.64 6.13
N PHE A 140 -25.59 3.86 5.63
CA PHE A 140 -25.84 5.01 6.49
C PHE A 140 -27.31 5.02 6.95
N VAL A 141 -27.51 5.08 8.26
CA VAL A 141 -28.82 5.30 8.89
C VAL A 141 -28.68 6.49 9.80
N LEU A 142 -29.48 7.52 9.55
CA LEU A 142 -29.52 8.69 10.41
C LEU A 142 -30.19 8.32 11.75
N PRO A 143 -29.53 8.51 12.90
CA PRO A 143 -30.12 8.16 14.19
C PRO A 143 -31.45 8.88 14.43
N GLY A 144 -32.45 8.11 14.90
CA GLY A 144 -33.77 8.65 15.26
C GLY A 144 -34.69 9.02 14.08
N ILE A 145 -34.24 8.85 12.83
CA ILE A 145 -35.08 9.12 11.65
C ILE A 145 -35.35 7.81 10.90
N HIS A 146 -36.62 7.41 10.87
CA HIS A 146 -37.06 6.33 9.98
C HIS A 146 -37.17 6.88 8.55
N PRO A 147 -36.51 6.27 7.56
CA PRO A 147 -36.60 6.72 6.19
C PRO A 147 -38.04 6.58 5.66
N HIS A 148 -38.68 7.70 5.31
CA HIS A 148 -39.99 7.69 4.69
C HIS A 148 -39.92 7.14 3.26
N GLY A 149 -40.77 6.18 2.92
CA GLY A 149 -40.97 5.72 1.53
C GLY A 149 -39.87 4.86 0.92
N GLN A 150 -38.89 4.37 1.70
CA GLN A 150 -37.94 3.38 1.18
C GLN A 150 -38.63 2.03 0.95
N LYS A 151 -38.47 1.47 -0.26
CA LYS A 151 -38.81 0.06 -0.52
C LYS A 151 -38.14 -0.81 0.56
N ALA A 152 -38.87 -1.78 1.10
CA ALA A 152 -38.33 -2.75 2.04
C ALA A 152 -37.05 -3.34 1.44
N ARG A 153 -35.91 -3.08 2.09
CA ARG A 153 -34.61 -3.52 1.58
C ARG A 153 -34.52 -5.05 1.65
N PRO A 154 -33.72 -5.66 0.78
CA PRO A 154 -33.39 -7.08 0.88
C PRO A 154 -32.83 -7.41 2.28
N ARG A 155 -33.01 -8.65 2.73
CA ARG A 155 -32.47 -9.10 4.03
C ARG A 155 -30.94 -8.92 4.03
N PRO A 156 -30.35 -8.38 5.12
CA PRO A 156 -28.90 -8.24 5.19
C PRO A 156 -28.23 -9.61 5.22
N VAL A 157 -27.11 -9.70 4.50
CA VAL A 157 -26.27 -10.90 4.47
C VAL A 157 -25.73 -11.16 5.87
N ARG A 158 -25.93 -12.40 6.33
CA ARG A 158 -25.54 -12.83 7.67
C ARG A 158 -24.10 -13.29 7.68
N SER A 159 -23.71 -14.12 6.72
CA SER A 159 -22.38 -14.75 6.68
C SER A 159 -21.80 -14.78 5.26
N ILE A 160 -20.51 -14.47 5.17
CA ILE A 160 -19.67 -14.64 3.98
C ILE A 160 -18.54 -15.60 4.33
N MET A 161 -18.44 -16.68 3.56
CA MET A 161 -17.32 -17.60 3.60
C MET A 161 -16.32 -17.22 2.50
N LEU A 162 -15.12 -16.81 2.89
CA LEU A 162 -14.04 -16.47 1.98
C LEU A 162 -13.14 -17.70 1.77
N LEU A 163 -13.20 -18.30 0.59
CA LEU A 163 -12.39 -19.47 0.28
C LEU A 163 -10.97 -19.09 -0.09
N VAL A 164 -10.02 -19.81 0.52
CA VAL A 164 -8.58 -19.68 0.28
C VAL A 164 -7.99 -21.00 -0.23
N PRO A 165 -6.96 -20.96 -1.09
CA PRO A 165 -6.42 -22.16 -1.74
C PRO A 165 -5.52 -23.03 -0.84
N GLN A 166 -5.17 -22.55 0.36
CA GLN A 166 -4.21 -23.20 1.28
C GLN A 166 -4.80 -23.33 2.68
N THR A 167 -4.19 -24.16 3.53
CA THR A 167 -4.56 -24.32 4.95
C THR A 167 -4.66 -22.98 5.68
N LEU A 168 -5.64 -22.84 6.56
CA LEU A 168 -5.79 -21.65 7.39
C LEU A 168 -4.58 -21.47 8.31
N THR A 169 -3.90 -20.34 8.20
CA THR A 169 -2.80 -19.94 9.08
C THR A 169 -3.24 -18.81 10.00
N SER A 170 -2.54 -18.61 11.12
CA SER A 170 -2.77 -17.46 12.00
C SER A 170 -2.55 -16.12 11.28
N GLU A 171 -1.63 -16.08 10.31
CA GLU A 171 -1.36 -14.90 9.49
C GLU A 171 -2.54 -14.55 8.58
N LEU A 172 -3.15 -15.54 7.92
CA LEU A 172 -4.35 -15.33 7.09
C LEU A 172 -5.54 -14.85 7.91
N VAL A 173 -5.75 -15.44 9.09
CA VAL A 173 -6.77 -14.97 10.04
C VAL A 173 -6.46 -13.55 10.51
N GLY A 174 -5.19 -13.22 10.73
CA GLY A 174 -4.72 -11.87 11.01
C GLY A 174 -5.05 -10.87 9.89
N ALA A 175 -4.79 -11.24 8.63
CA ALA A 175 -5.08 -10.42 7.46
C ALA A 175 -6.59 -10.15 7.31
N LEU A 176 -7.42 -11.16 7.56
CA LEU A 176 -8.88 -11.01 7.58
C LEU A 176 -9.32 -10.01 8.67
N ARG A 177 -8.79 -10.15 9.88
CA ARG A 177 -9.06 -9.22 11.00
C ARG A 177 -8.62 -7.80 10.67
N GLN A 178 -7.47 -7.63 10.03
CA GLN A 178 -7.01 -6.33 9.52
C GLN A 178 -8.02 -5.72 8.55
N GLY A 179 -8.45 -6.47 7.53
CA GLY A 179 -9.43 -5.97 6.56
C GLY A 179 -10.77 -5.57 7.20
N ILE A 180 -11.27 -6.35 8.16
CA ILE A 180 -12.50 -6.02 8.91
C ILE A 180 -12.30 -4.75 9.76
N ALA A 181 -11.19 -4.64 10.49
CA ALA A 181 -10.91 -3.47 11.33
C ALA A 181 -10.74 -2.18 10.51
N VAL A 182 -10.17 -2.28 9.30
CA VAL A 182 -10.11 -1.16 8.35
C VAL A 182 -11.51 -0.78 7.87
N ALA A 183 -12.36 -1.75 7.52
CA ALA A 183 -13.74 -1.47 7.11
C ALA A 183 -14.57 -0.83 8.22
N GLU A 184 -14.38 -1.23 9.49
CA GLU A 184 -15.01 -0.55 10.64
C GLU A 184 -14.57 0.91 10.77
N GLY A 185 -13.27 1.18 10.57
CA GLY A 185 -12.74 2.55 10.57
C GLY A 185 -13.32 3.39 9.42
N VAL A 186 -13.40 2.80 8.22
CA VAL A 186 -14.03 3.43 7.05
C VAL A 186 -15.51 3.72 7.32
N ALA A 187 -16.25 2.77 7.89
CA ALA A 187 -17.67 2.95 8.23
C ALA A 187 -17.88 4.12 9.22
N LEU A 188 -17.04 4.24 10.26
CA LEU A 188 -17.09 5.36 11.18
C LEU A 188 -16.82 6.70 10.47
N ALA A 189 -15.78 6.75 9.63
CA ALA A 189 -15.47 7.96 8.86
C ALA A 189 -16.64 8.35 7.92
N LYS A 190 -17.29 7.35 7.30
CA LYS A 190 -18.47 7.55 6.46
C LYS A 190 -19.67 8.05 7.27
N ASP A 191 -19.94 7.47 8.42
CA ASP A 191 -21.04 7.89 9.29
C ASP A 191 -20.88 9.36 9.68
N LEU A 192 -19.69 9.73 10.16
CA LEU A 192 -19.39 11.10 10.57
C LEU A 192 -19.50 12.12 9.42
N GLY A 193 -19.01 11.77 8.22
CA GLY A 193 -19.15 12.64 7.05
C GLY A 193 -20.58 12.71 6.50
N ASN A 194 -21.37 11.63 6.63
CA ASN A 194 -22.74 11.59 6.14
C ASN A 194 -23.73 12.30 7.08
N LEU A 195 -23.43 12.36 8.39
CA LEU A 195 -24.22 13.12 9.35
C LEU A 195 -24.33 14.59 8.92
N PRO A 196 -25.52 15.22 9.06
CA PRO A 196 -25.71 16.61 8.70
C PRO A 196 -25.04 17.54 9.73
N GLY A 197 -24.67 18.75 9.31
CA GLY A 197 -23.94 19.72 10.15
C GLY A 197 -24.66 20.14 11.43
N ASN A 198 -26.00 20.04 11.47
CA ASN A 198 -26.78 20.29 12.69
C ASN A 198 -26.66 19.18 13.74
N ILE A 199 -26.10 18.02 13.40
CA ILE A 199 -25.81 16.90 14.33
C ILE A 199 -24.30 16.78 14.55
N CYS A 200 -23.53 16.69 13.47
CA CYS A 200 -22.09 16.49 13.54
C CYS A 200 -21.36 17.82 13.79
N THR A 201 -21.49 18.37 14.99
CA THR A 201 -20.81 19.62 15.42
C THR A 201 -19.43 19.32 16.04
N PRO A 202 -18.59 20.34 16.35
CA PRO A 202 -17.31 20.10 17.03
C PRO A 202 -17.47 19.32 18.35
N ALA A 203 -18.58 19.57 19.07
CA ALA A 203 -18.92 18.82 20.28
C ALA A 203 -19.27 17.35 19.99
N TYR A 204 -19.92 17.06 18.86
CA TYR A 204 -20.22 15.68 18.45
C TYR A 204 -18.96 14.88 18.12
N LEU A 205 -17.97 15.51 17.46
CA LEU A 205 -16.67 14.87 17.22
C LEU A 205 -15.95 14.57 18.54
N ALA A 206 -16.00 15.50 19.50
CA ALA A 206 -15.41 15.32 20.82
C ALA A 206 -16.10 14.23 21.64
N SER A 207 -17.44 14.14 21.58
CA SER A 207 -18.18 13.06 22.24
C SER A 207 -17.87 11.69 21.63
N THR A 208 -17.82 11.61 20.30
CA THR A 208 -17.43 10.39 19.57
C THR A 208 -16.05 9.92 20.00
N ALA A 209 -15.06 10.81 20.05
CA ALA A 209 -13.72 10.47 20.51
C ALA A 209 -13.72 9.95 21.96
N ARG A 210 -14.44 10.61 22.88
CA ARG A 210 -14.54 10.19 24.29
C ARG A 210 -15.22 8.82 24.45
N GLU A 211 -16.25 8.54 23.66
CA GLU A 211 -16.91 7.23 23.64
C GLU A 211 -15.96 6.13 23.17
N MET A 212 -15.21 6.39 22.09
CA MET A 212 -14.17 5.47 21.65
C MET A 212 -13.07 5.28 22.71
N GLY A 213 -12.62 6.34 23.36
CA GLY A 213 -11.64 6.25 24.44
C GLY A 213 -12.11 5.35 25.58
N LYS A 214 -13.41 5.38 25.92
CA LYS A 214 -14.02 4.47 26.91
C LYS A 214 -14.14 3.04 26.39
N GLU A 215 -14.54 2.85 25.14
CA GLU A 215 -14.71 1.54 24.51
C GLU A 215 -13.38 0.79 24.40
N PHE A 216 -12.31 1.50 24.00
CA PHE A 216 -11.03 0.91 23.65
C PHE A 216 -9.92 1.14 24.70
N GLY A 217 -10.17 1.97 25.71
CA GLY A 217 -9.23 2.21 26.80
C GLY A 217 -8.05 3.12 26.45
N PHE A 218 -8.17 4.00 25.45
CA PHE A 218 -7.14 5.01 25.14
C PHE A 218 -7.49 6.39 25.71
N ALA A 219 -6.47 7.22 25.97
CA ALA A 219 -6.67 8.52 26.60
C ALA A 219 -7.24 9.53 25.61
N VAL A 220 -8.23 10.33 26.06
CA VAL A 220 -8.85 11.40 25.28
C VAL A 220 -8.91 12.67 26.10
N GLU A 221 -8.30 13.72 25.57
CA GLU A 221 -8.33 15.07 26.10
C GLU A 221 -9.04 15.97 25.06
N VAL A 222 -9.85 16.91 25.54
CA VAL A 222 -10.56 17.86 24.69
C VAL A 222 -10.26 19.24 25.24
N LEU A 223 -9.52 20.02 24.47
CA LEU A 223 -9.19 21.39 24.80
C LEU A 223 -10.33 22.28 24.32
N GLU A 224 -10.88 23.03 25.27
CA GLU A 224 -11.96 23.97 25.08
C GLU A 224 -11.40 25.35 24.69
N ARG A 225 -12.29 26.29 24.36
CA ARG A 225 -11.91 27.62 23.89
C ARG A 225 -10.86 28.30 24.77
N GLU A 226 -11.04 28.26 26.08
CA GLU A 226 -10.15 28.90 27.06
C GLU A 226 -8.75 28.29 27.03
N ASP A 227 -8.65 26.97 26.82
CA ASP A 227 -7.36 26.27 26.69
C ASP A 227 -6.63 26.71 25.41
N LEU A 228 -7.37 26.85 24.30
CA LEU A 228 -6.82 27.31 23.02
C LEU A 228 -6.35 28.77 23.11
N GLU A 229 -7.09 29.62 23.83
CA GLU A 229 -6.71 31.00 24.12
C GLU A 229 -5.42 31.05 24.96
N ALA A 230 -5.32 30.22 25.99
CA ALA A 230 -4.13 30.12 26.84
C ALA A 230 -2.89 29.60 26.09
N LEU A 231 -3.09 28.75 25.08
CA LEU A 231 -2.02 28.24 24.20
C LEU A 231 -1.63 29.23 23.09
N GLY A 232 -2.33 30.35 22.94
CA GLY A 232 -2.07 31.33 21.89
C GLY A 232 -2.46 30.87 20.49
N MET A 233 -3.44 29.95 20.37
CA MET A 233 -3.92 29.42 19.08
C MET A 233 -4.85 30.41 18.36
N GLY A 234 -4.34 31.60 18.07
CA GLY A 234 -5.12 32.69 17.50
C GLY A 234 -5.61 32.41 16.08
N ALA A 235 -4.87 31.65 15.28
CA ALA A 235 -5.28 31.28 13.92
C ALA A 235 -6.38 30.21 13.94
N PHE A 236 -6.34 29.28 14.90
CA PHE A 236 -7.39 28.29 15.11
C PHE A 236 -8.69 28.93 15.58
N LEU A 237 -8.59 29.76 16.62
CA LEU A 237 -9.74 30.41 17.24
C LEU A 237 -10.48 31.32 16.26
N VAL A 238 -9.77 32.04 15.38
CA VAL A 238 -10.38 33.04 14.50
C VAL A 238 -11.44 32.43 13.58
N VAL A 239 -11.29 31.16 13.18
CA VAL A 239 -12.21 30.50 12.24
C VAL A 239 -13.57 30.25 12.88
N GLY A 240 -13.61 29.76 14.11
CA GLY A 240 -14.89 29.47 14.78
C GLY A 240 -15.53 30.66 15.49
N ARG A 241 -14.92 31.86 15.47
CA ARG A 241 -15.48 33.05 16.18
C ARG A 241 -16.88 33.43 15.73
N GLY A 242 -17.24 33.12 14.48
CA GLY A 242 -18.57 33.41 13.94
C GLY A 242 -19.65 32.41 14.33
N SER A 243 -19.28 31.23 14.86
CA SER A 243 -20.24 30.16 15.19
C SER A 243 -20.69 30.19 16.64
N ALA A 244 -21.92 29.72 16.88
CA ALA A 244 -22.42 29.39 18.23
C ALA A 244 -21.84 28.06 18.76
N ASN A 245 -21.32 27.20 17.87
CA ASN A 245 -20.62 25.99 18.24
C ASN A 245 -19.14 26.30 18.51
N PRO A 246 -18.65 26.16 19.74
CA PRO A 246 -17.27 26.52 20.08
C PRO A 246 -16.25 25.57 19.41
N CYS A 247 -15.07 26.11 19.09
CA CYS A 247 -13.93 25.31 18.62
C CYS A 247 -13.51 24.30 19.69
N LYS A 248 -12.99 23.15 19.24
CA LYS A 248 -12.40 22.12 20.10
C LYS A 248 -11.16 21.54 19.45
N LEU A 249 -10.07 21.41 20.22
CA LEU A 249 -8.96 20.54 19.83
C LEU A 249 -9.10 19.22 20.58
N ILE A 250 -9.30 18.13 19.83
CA ILE A 250 -9.46 16.78 20.40
C ILE A 250 -8.13 16.06 20.27
N VAL A 251 -7.64 15.51 21.37
CA VAL A 251 -6.36 14.79 21.46
C VAL A 251 -6.64 13.36 21.92
N MET A 252 -6.33 12.39 21.07
CA MET A 252 -6.48 10.96 21.34
C MET A 252 -5.10 10.32 21.38
N GLN A 253 -4.76 9.59 22.44
CA GLN A 253 -3.45 8.97 22.61
C GLN A 253 -3.61 7.46 22.80
N SER A 254 -3.29 6.70 21.76
CA SER A 254 -3.22 5.23 21.81
C SER A 254 -1.76 4.82 21.97
N ASN A 255 -1.44 4.24 23.13
CA ASN A 255 -0.08 3.81 23.46
C ASN A 255 0.07 2.32 23.17
N GLY A 256 1.07 1.99 22.35
CA GLY A 256 1.49 0.61 22.10
C GLY A 256 2.34 0.04 23.25
N ARG A 257 2.90 -1.14 23.04
CA ARG A 257 3.65 -1.89 24.08
C ARG A 257 4.89 -1.17 24.60
N LYS A 258 5.48 -0.24 23.83
CA LYS A 258 6.64 0.56 24.21
C LYS A 258 6.22 2.02 24.45
N ALA A 259 5.67 2.32 25.62
CA ALA A 259 5.16 3.66 25.96
C ALA A 259 6.15 4.83 25.72
N ARG A 260 7.47 4.56 25.66
CA ARG A 260 8.51 5.58 25.42
C ARG A 260 8.93 5.76 23.94
N SER A 261 8.39 5.01 22.98
CA SER A 261 8.69 5.25 21.56
C SER A 261 8.07 6.56 21.07
N ARG A 262 8.75 7.26 20.16
CA ARG A 262 8.22 8.46 19.51
C ARG A 262 6.92 8.12 18.77
N PRO A 263 5.82 8.87 18.99
CA PRO A 263 4.54 8.55 18.39
C PRO A 263 4.49 8.98 16.92
N ILE A 264 3.61 8.32 16.16
CA ILE A 264 3.13 8.85 14.89
C ILE A 264 1.93 9.75 15.20
N VAL A 265 1.94 10.99 14.72
CA VAL A 265 0.82 11.92 14.93
C VAL A 265 0.00 12.04 13.65
N LEU A 266 -1.31 11.90 13.76
CA LEU A 266 -2.28 12.14 12.69
C LEU A 266 -3.09 13.40 13.02
N VAL A 267 -3.19 14.34 12.09
CA VAL A 267 -3.91 15.61 12.29
C VAL A 267 -5.08 15.73 11.30
N GLY A 268 -6.31 15.81 11.79
CA GLY A 268 -7.50 15.89 10.94
C GLY A 268 -8.12 17.28 10.92
N LYS A 269 -8.34 17.85 9.73
CA LYS A 269 -9.23 19.02 9.56
C LYS A 269 -10.66 18.63 9.92
N GLY A 270 -11.26 19.34 10.88
CA GLY A 270 -12.61 19.10 11.40
C GLY A 270 -13.53 20.30 11.23
N ILE A 271 -13.61 20.90 10.03
CA ILE A 271 -14.62 21.92 9.76
C ILE A 271 -15.97 21.24 9.58
N THR A 272 -16.80 21.25 10.61
CA THR A 272 -18.06 20.49 10.63
C THR A 272 -19.11 21.02 9.69
N PHE A 273 -19.05 22.32 9.44
CA PHE A 273 -19.82 22.96 8.39
C PHE A 273 -19.10 24.23 7.98
N ASP A 274 -19.17 24.55 6.69
CA ASP A 274 -18.54 25.72 6.11
C ASP A 274 -19.57 26.52 5.29
N ILE A 275 -19.98 27.66 5.83
CA ILE A 275 -20.85 28.63 5.15
C ILE A 275 -20.03 29.81 4.64
N GLY A 276 -18.71 29.80 4.83
CA GLY A 276 -17.81 30.92 4.63
C GLY A 276 -17.79 31.49 3.21
N GLY A 277 -18.85 32.21 2.84
CA GLY A 277 -19.00 33.10 1.70
C GLY A 277 -18.79 32.48 0.32
N THR A 278 -19.89 32.08 -0.35
CA THR A 278 -19.96 31.66 -1.77
C THR A 278 -19.25 30.32 -2.07
N PRO A 279 -19.82 29.43 -2.92
CA PRO A 279 -19.22 28.11 -3.13
C PRO A 279 -17.83 28.22 -3.76
N LEU A 280 -16.83 27.64 -3.09
CA LEU A 280 -15.46 27.40 -3.58
C LEU A 280 -15.41 26.56 -4.87
N THR A 281 -16.53 25.96 -5.30
CA THR A 281 -16.54 25.12 -6.48
C THR A 281 -17.78 25.44 -7.31
N PRO A 282 -17.64 26.02 -8.51
CA PRO A 282 -18.73 26.11 -9.47
C PRO A 282 -19.34 24.72 -9.69
N GLY A 283 -20.55 24.50 -9.16
CA GLY A 283 -21.28 23.23 -9.29
C GLY A 283 -21.22 22.29 -8.08
N ALA A 284 -20.58 22.64 -6.96
CA ALA A 284 -20.76 21.91 -5.71
C ALA A 284 -22.07 22.33 -5.03
N ASP A 285 -22.86 21.34 -4.59
CA ASP A 285 -24.06 21.62 -3.81
C ASP A 285 -23.64 22.16 -2.42
N PRO A 286 -24.21 23.28 -1.95
CA PRO A 286 -23.82 23.87 -0.66
C PRO A 286 -23.94 22.92 0.54
N ASP A 287 -24.80 21.90 0.47
CA ASP A 287 -24.94 20.92 1.54
C ASP A 287 -23.77 19.92 1.62
N GLU A 288 -22.94 19.82 0.58
CA GLU A 288 -21.71 19.00 0.57
C GLU A 288 -20.63 19.57 1.49
N MET A 289 -20.75 20.82 1.94
CA MET A 289 -19.82 21.42 2.90
C MET A 289 -19.82 20.73 4.27
N LYS A 290 -20.81 19.87 4.56
CA LYS A 290 -20.74 18.96 5.72
C LYS A 290 -19.58 17.96 5.65
N PHE A 291 -19.06 17.67 4.45
CA PHE A 291 -17.91 16.79 4.27
C PHE A 291 -16.57 17.47 4.61
N ASN A 292 -16.57 18.77 4.95
CA ASN A 292 -15.34 19.52 5.24
C ASN A 292 -14.65 19.10 6.57
N MET A 293 -15.23 18.12 7.27
CA MET A 293 -14.67 17.44 8.44
C MET A 293 -14.12 16.04 8.12
N SER A 294 -14.08 15.62 6.85
CA SER A 294 -13.68 14.25 6.48
C SER A 294 -12.25 13.91 6.92
N GLY A 295 -11.37 14.90 7.07
CA GLY A 295 -10.06 14.73 7.68
C GLY A 295 -10.16 14.23 9.13
N ALA A 296 -10.96 14.91 9.95
CA ALA A 296 -11.27 14.47 11.32
C ALA A 296 -11.95 13.09 11.36
N GLY A 297 -12.92 12.84 10.47
CA GLY A 297 -13.58 11.54 10.34
C GLY A 297 -12.59 10.42 10.03
N SER A 298 -11.61 10.67 9.15
CA SER A 298 -10.56 9.71 8.83
C SER A 298 -9.62 9.43 10.01
N VAL A 299 -9.25 10.45 10.79
CA VAL A 299 -8.43 10.26 12.00
C VAL A 299 -9.17 9.43 13.03
N LEU A 300 -10.46 9.68 13.28
CA LEU A 300 -11.29 8.83 14.15
C LEU A 300 -11.38 7.40 13.61
N GLY A 301 -11.61 7.23 12.31
CA GLY A 301 -11.62 5.93 11.65
C GLY A 301 -10.31 5.15 11.85
N VAL A 302 -9.16 5.80 11.65
CA VAL A 302 -7.85 5.18 11.83
C VAL A 302 -7.58 4.85 13.30
N MET A 303 -7.90 5.75 14.23
CA MET A 303 -7.73 5.47 15.67
C MET A 303 -8.59 4.28 16.12
N ARG A 304 -9.79 4.11 15.55
CA ARG A 304 -10.61 2.90 15.76
C ARG A 304 -9.90 1.66 15.24
N THR A 305 -9.34 1.70 14.03
CA THR A 305 -8.59 0.56 13.46
C THR A 305 -7.36 0.21 14.29
N VAL A 306 -6.57 1.20 14.71
CA VAL A 306 -5.39 1.02 15.58
C VAL A 306 -5.77 0.33 16.89
N ALA A 307 -6.84 0.79 17.53
CA ALA A 307 -7.34 0.22 18.78
C ALA A 307 -7.90 -1.19 18.60
N ARG A 308 -8.70 -1.44 17.55
CA ARG A 308 -9.25 -2.76 17.22
C ARG A 308 -8.18 -3.81 16.95
N LEU A 309 -7.04 -3.40 16.38
CA LEU A 309 -5.92 -4.29 16.08
C LEU A 309 -4.87 -4.36 17.19
N GLU A 310 -5.02 -3.55 18.24
CA GLU A 310 -4.05 -3.42 19.34
C GLU A 310 -2.61 -3.21 18.82
N LEU A 311 -2.45 -2.33 17.82
CA LEU A 311 -1.16 -2.17 17.16
C LEU A 311 -0.06 -1.78 18.17
N PRO A 312 1.11 -2.44 18.15
CA PRO A 312 2.16 -2.27 19.16
C PRO A 312 3.00 -0.98 18.97
N ILE A 313 2.39 0.11 18.49
CA ILE A 313 3.03 1.42 18.24
C ILE A 313 2.23 2.55 18.89
N ASN A 314 2.90 3.67 19.18
CA ASN A 314 2.25 4.85 19.75
C ASN A 314 1.67 5.70 18.63
N VAL A 315 0.37 6.00 18.71
CA VAL A 315 -0.34 6.84 17.73
C VAL A 315 -1.11 7.93 18.48
N VAL A 316 -0.92 9.17 18.05
CA VAL A 316 -1.65 10.34 18.57
C VAL A 316 -2.53 10.88 17.46
N GLY A 317 -3.84 10.91 17.69
CA GLY A 317 -4.80 11.57 16.81
C GLY A 317 -5.14 12.97 17.32
N LEU A 318 -4.94 13.99 16.51
CA LEU A 318 -5.30 15.38 16.77
C LEU A 318 -6.40 15.80 15.80
N ILE A 319 -7.47 16.40 16.30
CA ILE A 319 -8.56 16.91 15.46
C ILE A 319 -8.79 18.38 15.77
N ALA A 320 -8.62 19.21 14.74
CA ALA A 320 -8.92 20.63 14.79
C ALA A 320 -10.40 20.83 14.41
N ALA A 321 -11.30 20.86 15.40
CA ALA A 321 -12.74 20.94 15.16
C ALA A 321 -13.26 22.37 15.31
N ALA A 322 -13.90 22.90 14.27
CA ALA A 322 -14.56 24.20 14.28
C ALA A 322 -15.73 24.21 13.28
N GLU A 323 -16.50 25.29 13.29
CA GLU A 323 -17.54 25.55 12.29
C GLU A 323 -17.31 26.96 11.73
N ASN A 324 -17.25 27.10 10.41
CA ASN A 324 -16.99 28.38 9.76
C ASN A 324 -18.32 29.03 9.37
N MET A 325 -18.74 30.02 10.16
CA MET A 325 -20.06 30.62 10.06
C MET A 325 -19.96 32.15 9.92
N PRO A 326 -20.82 32.79 9.11
CA PRO A 326 -20.96 34.24 9.17
C PRO A 326 -21.57 34.64 10.52
N GLY A 327 -21.07 35.72 11.10
CA GLY A 327 -21.56 36.23 12.37
C GLY A 327 -20.94 37.59 12.71
N GLY A 328 -21.53 38.33 13.64
CA GLY A 328 -21.03 39.66 14.03
C GLY A 328 -19.61 39.66 14.64
N SER A 329 -19.11 38.48 15.03
CA SER A 329 -17.75 38.26 15.54
C SER A 329 -16.85 37.48 14.57
N ALA A 330 -17.31 37.16 13.35
CA ALA A 330 -16.52 36.44 12.37
C ALA A 330 -15.30 37.25 11.91
N SER A 331 -14.23 36.56 11.54
CA SER A 331 -13.04 37.18 10.92
C SER A 331 -13.39 37.87 9.61
N ARG A 332 -12.64 38.92 9.28
CA ARG A 332 -12.79 39.69 8.04
C ARG A 332 -11.55 39.53 7.16
N PRO A 333 -11.70 39.55 5.82
CA PRO A 333 -10.57 39.75 4.93
C PRO A 333 -9.78 41.01 5.32
N GLY A 334 -8.47 40.88 5.45
CA GLY A 334 -7.54 41.91 5.94
C GLY A 334 -7.24 41.84 7.44
N ASP A 335 -7.97 41.04 8.23
CA ASP A 335 -7.59 40.79 9.63
C ASP A 335 -6.22 40.09 9.68
N ILE A 336 -5.40 40.46 10.65
CA ILE A 336 -4.12 39.81 10.94
C ILE A 336 -4.24 39.09 12.29
N VAL A 337 -3.88 37.82 12.30
CA VAL A 337 -3.91 36.97 13.50
C VAL A 337 -2.52 36.46 13.83
N THR A 338 -2.26 36.21 15.11
CA THR A 338 -1.03 35.55 15.56
C THR A 338 -1.32 34.08 15.82
N SER A 339 -0.55 33.20 15.19
CA SER A 339 -0.60 31.75 15.41
C SER A 339 0.10 31.34 16.72
N MET A 340 -0.10 30.09 17.15
CA MET A 340 0.59 29.47 18.28
C MET A 340 2.12 29.52 18.11
N SER A 341 2.62 29.47 16.87
CA SER A 341 4.05 29.58 16.59
C SER A 341 4.62 31.00 16.79
N GLY A 342 3.76 31.99 17.03
CA GLY A 342 4.11 33.41 17.11
C GLY A 342 4.14 34.11 15.75
N GLN A 343 4.05 33.39 14.63
CA GLN A 343 3.96 33.98 13.29
C GLN A 343 2.61 34.67 13.09
N THR A 344 2.64 35.82 12.44
CA THR A 344 1.46 36.61 12.04
C THR A 344 0.97 36.21 10.64
N ILE A 345 -0.35 36.10 10.49
CA ILE A 345 -1.02 35.65 9.26
C ILE A 345 -2.06 36.69 8.84
N GLU A 346 -1.92 37.22 7.62
CA GLU A 346 -2.95 38.04 6.99
C GLU A 346 -4.03 37.14 6.36
N ILE A 347 -5.27 37.27 6.85
CA ILE A 347 -6.43 36.53 6.34
C ILE A 347 -6.94 37.27 5.10
N ARG A 348 -6.62 36.78 3.90
CA ARG A 348 -7.09 37.37 2.63
C ARG A 348 -8.42 36.82 2.15
N THR A 349 -8.75 35.60 2.55
CA THR A 349 -10.05 34.96 2.31
C THR A 349 -10.41 34.07 3.49
N HIS A 350 -11.71 34.03 3.81
CA HIS A 350 -12.31 33.17 4.83
C HIS A 350 -12.65 31.77 4.29
N GLU A 351 -12.50 31.54 2.98
CA GLU A 351 -12.58 30.23 2.31
C GLU A 351 -11.29 29.38 2.45
N ALA A 352 -10.22 29.99 2.98
CA ALA A 352 -8.95 29.32 3.26
C ALA A 352 -8.80 29.12 4.77
N GLU A 353 -9.88 28.70 5.42
CA GLU A 353 -10.01 28.51 6.86
C GLU A 353 -9.29 27.26 7.35
N GLY A 354 -9.38 26.14 6.63
CA GLY A 354 -8.85 24.86 7.07
C GLY A 354 -7.36 24.90 7.41
N ARG A 355 -6.57 25.64 6.65
CA ARG A 355 -5.12 25.78 6.90
C ARG A 355 -4.81 26.64 8.13
N LEU A 356 -5.68 27.60 8.48
CA LEU A 356 -5.54 28.39 9.71
C LEU A 356 -5.72 27.51 10.95
N LEU A 357 -6.65 26.54 10.90
CA LEU A 357 -6.80 25.58 11.99
C LEU A 357 -5.55 24.70 12.11
N LEU A 358 -5.14 24.13 10.98
CA LEU A 358 -4.08 23.14 10.94
C LEU A 358 -2.73 23.73 11.36
N CYS A 359 -2.42 24.99 11.05
CA CYS A 359 -1.12 25.58 11.42
C CYS A 359 -0.86 25.60 12.93
N ASP A 360 -1.87 25.93 13.73
CA ASP A 360 -1.77 25.92 15.19
C ASP A 360 -1.68 24.49 15.73
N VAL A 361 -2.39 23.54 15.13
CA VAL A 361 -2.35 22.13 15.56
C VAL A 361 -1.05 21.42 15.14
N LEU A 362 -0.48 21.79 13.99
CA LEU A 362 0.86 21.36 13.59
C LEU A 362 1.92 21.89 14.58
N THR A 363 1.81 23.15 15.01
CA THR A 363 2.68 23.69 16.06
C THR A 363 2.46 22.94 17.39
N TYR A 364 1.20 22.67 17.76
CA TYR A 364 0.86 21.89 18.95
C TYR A 364 1.49 20.50 18.94
N ALA A 365 1.55 19.84 17.78
CA ALA A 365 2.07 18.48 17.63
C ALA A 365 3.55 18.33 18.02
N GLU A 366 4.33 19.42 18.00
CA GLU A 366 5.76 19.41 18.39
C GLU A 366 5.99 18.87 19.80
N ARG A 367 5.06 19.12 20.73
CA ARG A 367 5.16 18.67 22.13
C ARG A 367 5.27 17.15 22.29
N PHE A 368 4.82 16.39 21.30
CA PHE A 368 4.87 14.93 21.33
C PHE A 368 6.20 14.36 20.83
N SER A 369 7.13 15.20 20.36
CA SER A 369 8.40 14.76 19.73
C SER A 369 8.19 13.65 18.69
N PRO A 370 7.28 13.85 17.72
CA PRO A 370 6.74 12.78 16.89
C PRO A 370 7.80 12.16 15.99
N ALA A 371 7.65 10.86 15.67
CA ALA A 371 8.45 10.19 14.65
C ALA A 371 8.13 10.75 13.25
N CYS A 372 6.86 11.03 13.00
CA CYS A 372 6.36 11.82 11.87
C CYS A 372 4.96 12.36 12.18
N VAL A 373 4.54 13.36 11.41
CA VAL A 373 3.21 13.96 11.48
C VAL A 373 2.55 13.87 10.10
N ILE A 374 1.31 13.38 10.04
CA ILE A 374 0.54 13.33 8.79
C ILE A 374 -0.75 14.09 9.02
N ASP A 375 -0.94 15.22 8.33
CA ASP A 375 -2.22 15.93 8.35
C ASP A 375 -3.10 15.56 7.15
N ILE A 376 -4.41 15.53 7.38
CA ILE A 376 -5.43 15.07 6.44
C ILE A 376 -6.54 16.10 6.38
N ALA A 377 -6.79 16.65 5.19
CA ALA A 377 -7.77 17.70 5.03
C ALA A 377 -8.43 17.71 3.66
N THR A 378 -9.73 17.98 3.63
CA THR A 378 -10.44 18.48 2.46
C THR A 378 -10.04 19.94 2.27
N LEU A 379 -8.87 20.19 1.68
CA LEU A 379 -8.22 21.50 1.79
C LEU A 379 -8.42 22.38 0.57
N THR A 380 -8.30 21.85 -0.65
CA THR A 380 -8.32 22.70 -1.85
C THR A 380 -9.13 22.12 -3.01
N GLU A 381 -9.93 22.98 -3.65
CA GLU A 381 -10.53 22.70 -4.95
C GLU A 381 -9.43 22.47 -6.02
N ALA A 382 -8.31 23.18 -5.91
CA ALA A 382 -7.18 23.05 -6.83
C ALA A 382 -6.63 21.60 -6.89
N CYS A 383 -6.70 20.84 -5.79
CA CYS A 383 -6.33 19.43 -5.79
C CYS A 383 -7.33 18.57 -6.57
N VAL A 384 -8.64 18.90 -6.51
CA VAL A 384 -9.68 18.25 -7.32
C VAL A 384 -9.44 18.50 -8.80
N VAL A 385 -9.12 19.74 -9.19
CA VAL A 385 -8.81 20.09 -10.58
C VAL A 385 -7.56 19.35 -11.06
N ALA A 386 -6.55 19.17 -10.21
CA ALA A 386 -5.29 18.51 -10.57
C ALA A 386 -5.40 16.98 -10.67
N LEU A 387 -6.08 16.32 -9.72
CA LEU A 387 -6.04 14.85 -9.55
C LEU A 387 -7.42 14.16 -9.65
N GLY A 388 -8.50 14.93 -9.76
CA GLY A 388 -9.87 14.43 -9.79
C GLY A 388 -10.25 13.69 -8.51
N SER A 389 -11.11 12.68 -8.64
CA SER A 389 -11.62 11.89 -7.50
C SER A 389 -10.94 10.54 -7.30
N HIS A 390 -9.80 10.32 -7.96
CA HIS A 390 -9.14 9.02 -7.96
C HIS A 390 -8.00 8.93 -6.96
N ALA A 391 -7.10 9.92 -6.94
CA ALA A 391 -5.96 9.97 -6.03
C ALA A 391 -6.00 11.24 -5.18
N SER A 392 -5.63 11.13 -3.90
CA SER A 392 -5.47 12.31 -3.04
C SER A 392 -4.11 12.96 -3.30
N GLY A 393 -4.02 14.28 -3.08
CA GLY A 393 -2.74 15.00 -3.19
C GLY A 393 -1.85 14.68 -2.00
N LEU A 394 -0.61 14.31 -2.25
CA LEU A 394 0.42 14.12 -1.22
C LEU A 394 1.46 15.23 -1.34
N PHE A 395 1.79 15.84 -0.22
CA PHE A 395 2.87 16.81 -0.08
C PHE A 395 3.70 16.41 1.13
N ALA A 396 5.02 16.58 1.09
CA ALA A 396 5.87 16.22 2.22
C ALA A 396 7.13 17.08 2.26
N ASN A 397 7.68 17.25 3.46
CA ASN A 397 9.02 17.83 3.67
C ASN A 397 10.11 16.75 3.83
N ASP A 398 9.73 15.47 3.79
CA ASP A 398 10.60 14.31 3.97
C ASP A 398 10.29 13.27 2.86
N ASP A 399 11.29 12.98 2.03
CA ASP A 399 11.14 12.10 0.87
C ASP A 399 10.89 10.64 1.26
N ALA A 400 11.45 10.19 2.39
CA ALA A 400 11.27 8.82 2.86
C ALA A 400 9.82 8.58 3.30
N LEU A 401 9.24 9.51 4.05
CA LEU A 401 7.83 9.50 4.43
C LEU A 401 6.92 9.56 3.20
N ALA A 402 7.24 10.40 2.21
CA ALA A 402 6.47 10.49 0.97
C ALA A 402 6.48 9.16 0.20
N ALA A 403 7.66 8.55 0.03
CA ALA A 403 7.81 7.27 -0.65
C ALA A 403 7.04 6.15 0.06
N GLU A 404 7.03 6.16 1.39
CA GLU A 404 6.28 5.18 2.18
C GLU A 404 4.76 5.35 2.00
N LEU A 405 4.24 6.57 2.03
CA LEU A 405 2.82 6.84 1.81
C LEU A 405 2.38 6.49 0.38
N LEU A 406 3.22 6.75 -0.63
CA LEU A 406 3.00 6.31 -2.01
C LEU A 406 2.91 4.78 -2.11
N ARG A 407 3.85 4.06 -1.46
CA ARG A 407 3.84 2.60 -1.40
C ARG A 407 2.56 2.09 -0.73
N CYS A 408 2.22 2.62 0.44
CA CYS A 408 1.02 2.23 1.19
C CYS A 408 -0.26 2.50 0.41
N GLY A 409 -0.38 3.65 -0.28
CA GLY A 409 -1.51 3.93 -1.15
C GLY A 409 -1.60 2.98 -2.36
N GLY A 410 -0.46 2.49 -2.86
CA GLY A 410 -0.41 1.44 -3.87
C GLY A 410 -0.82 0.06 -3.32
N VAL A 411 -0.52 -0.24 -2.06
CA VAL A 411 -0.88 -1.50 -1.39
C VAL A 411 -2.36 -1.52 -1.02
N SER A 412 -2.89 -0.46 -0.41
CA SER A 412 -4.28 -0.38 0.04
C SER A 412 -5.29 -0.11 -1.09
N GLY A 413 -4.80 0.26 -2.28
CA GLY A 413 -5.64 0.74 -3.39
C GLY A 413 -6.16 2.17 -3.22
N ASP A 414 -5.91 2.79 -2.06
CA ASP A 414 -6.23 4.18 -1.75
C ASP A 414 -5.07 5.08 -2.12
N ARG A 415 -4.97 5.36 -3.42
CA ARG A 415 -3.79 5.98 -4.02
C ARG A 415 -3.64 7.45 -3.67
N VAL A 416 -2.39 7.88 -3.56
CA VAL A 416 -1.97 9.27 -3.48
C VAL A 416 -1.02 9.60 -4.63
N TRP A 417 -0.88 10.88 -4.94
CA TRP A 417 0.10 11.37 -5.90
C TRP A 417 0.87 12.55 -5.32
N GLN A 418 2.20 12.48 -5.35
CA GLN A 418 3.03 13.52 -4.78
C GLN A 418 3.08 14.76 -5.68
N LEU A 419 2.83 15.91 -5.07
CA LEU A 419 2.99 17.24 -5.66
C LEU A 419 4.14 17.98 -4.93
N PRO A 420 4.82 18.92 -5.60
CA PRO A 420 6.04 19.52 -5.06
C PRO A 420 5.76 20.54 -3.95
N ILE A 421 6.76 20.75 -3.09
CA ILE A 421 6.88 21.89 -2.17
C ILE A 421 8.20 22.59 -2.46
N TRP A 422 8.27 23.31 -3.58
CA TRP A 422 9.48 24.05 -3.97
C TRP A 422 9.49 25.47 -3.42
N ASP A 423 10.69 26.00 -3.16
CA ASP A 423 10.90 27.33 -2.58
C ASP A 423 10.23 28.45 -3.41
N ASP A 424 10.16 28.30 -4.73
CA ASP A 424 9.52 29.26 -5.65
C ASP A 424 8.04 29.55 -5.31
N TYR A 425 7.33 28.59 -4.70
CA TYR A 425 5.92 28.76 -4.35
C TYR A 425 5.72 29.54 -3.04
N PHE A 426 6.71 29.59 -2.15
CA PHE A 426 6.58 30.29 -0.87
C PHE A 426 6.46 31.81 -1.03
N GLY A 427 7.06 32.37 -2.09
CA GLY A 427 6.95 33.80 -2.41
C GLY A 427 5.51 34.25 -2.71
N GLN A 428 4.65 33.35 -3.17
CA GLN A 428 3.24 33.64 -3.46
C GLN A 428 2.43 33.92 -2.19
N LEU A 429 2.87 33.40 -1.04
CA LEU A 429 2.25 33.60 0.27
C LEU A 429 2.73 34.90 0.96
N GLY A 430 3.48 35.76 0.26
CA GLY A 430 3.93 37.03 0.84
C GLY A 430 2.78 37.94 1.27
N SER A 431 2.99 38.66 2.37
CA SER A 431 2.12 39.74 2.84
C SER A 431 2.97 40.99 3.06
N ASN A 432 2.37 42.17 2.85
CA ASN A 432 3.01 43.45 3.15
C ASN A 432 2.85 43.85 4.63
N PHE A 433 2.01 43.13 5.39
CA PHE A 433 1.58 43.53 6.73
C PHE A 433 1.83 42.46 7.80
N ALA A 434 2.00 41.20 7.38
CA ALA A 434 2.21 40.04 8.25
C ALA A 434 3.35 39.15 7.71
N ASP A 435 3.77 38.15 8.49
CA ASP A 435 4.85 37.22 8.10
C ASP A 435 4.45 36.33 6.89
N THR A 436 3.15 36.10 6.72
CA THR A 436 2.59 35.37 5.58
C THR A 436 1.12 35.75 5.36
N SER A 437 0.61 35.48 4.17
CA SER A 437 -0.82 35.42 3.90
C SER A 437 -1.33 33.98 3.94
N ASN A 438 -2.60 33.79 4.28
CA ASN A 438 -3.28 32.49 4.14
C ASN A 438 -3.60 32.13 2.66
N LEU A 439 -3.37 33.02 1.70
CA LEU A 439 -3.71 32.81 0.29
C LEU A 439 -2.54 33.15 -0.65
N GLY A 440 -2.16 32.19 -1.51
CA GLY A 440 -1.11 32.35 -2.53
C GLY A 440 -1.62 32.76 -3.92
N GLY A 441 -2.92 33.00 -4.08
CA GLY A 441 -3.58 33.22 -5.37
C GLY A 441 -4.12 31.93 -5.98
N ARG A 442 -4.64 32.02 -7.22
CA ARG A 442 -5.33 30.91 -7.92
C ARG A 442 -4.36 29.87 -8.49
N ALA A 443 -3.23 30.31 -9.02
CA ALA A 443 -2.24 29.42 -9.63
C ALA A 443 -1.61 28.54 -8.54
N ALA A 444 -1.43 27.24 -8.82
CA ALA A 444 -0.82 26.29 -7.88
C ALA A 444 -1.48 26.28 -6.48
N GLY A 445 -2.80 26.49 -6.40
CA GLY A 445 -3.52 26.63 -5.12
C GLY A 445 -3.33 25.47 -4.13
N ALA A 446 -3.23 24.23 -4.61
CA ALA A 446 -2.96 23.06 -3.77
C ALA A 446 -1.52 23.11 -3.20
N ILE A 447 -0.55 23.46 -4.04
CA ILE A 447 0.86 23.58 -3.66
C ILE A 447 1.07 24.72 -2.67
N THR A 448 0.48 25.91 -2.91
CA THR A 448 0.63 27.05 -2.00
C THR A 448 -0.06 26.80 -0.66
N ALA A 449 -1.16 26.04 -0.63
CA ALA A 449 -1.76 25.58 0.63
C ALA A 449 -0.82 24.66 1.41
N ALA A 450 -0.18 23.69 0.75
CA ALA A 450 0.82 22.84 1.38
C ALA A 450 2.06 23.62 1.83
N CYS A 451 2.53 24.60 1.04
CA CYS A 451 3.64 25.49 1.42
C CYS A 451 3.29 26.32 2.67
N PHE A 452 2.04 26.77 2.80
CA PHE A 452 1.56 27.46 4.00
C PHE A 452 1.68 26.54 5.22
N LEU A 453 1.18 25.29 5.13
CA LEU A 453 1.27 24.32 6.23
C LEU A 453 2.72 23.95 6.58
N ALA A 454 3.58 23.77 5.57
CA ALA A 454 4.99 23.42 5.74
C ALA A 454 5.77 24.45 6.59
N ARG A 455 5.32 25.72 6.63
CA ARG A 455 5.92 26.75 7.52
C ARG A 455 5.79 26.40 9.01
N PHE A 456 4.77 25.64 9.38
CA PHE A 456 4.42 25.26 10.77
C PHE A 456 4.78 23.81 11.10
N ALA A 457 5.40 23.09 10.17
CA ALA A 457 5.74 21.68 10.30
C ALA A 457 7.25 21.43 10.12
N ARG A 458 8.10 22.38 10.53
CA ARG A 458 9.55 22.30 10.34
C ARG A 458 10.27 21.42 11.37
N ALA A 459 9.67 21.17 12.53
CA ALA A 459 10.31 20.48 13.66
C ALA A 459 10.35 18.94 13.51
N TYR A 460 9.68 18.37 12.51
CA TYR A 460 9.52 16.93 12.34
C TYR A 460 9.30 16.52 10.87
N PRO A 461 9.53 15.24 10.51
CA PRO A 461 9.09 14.70 9.23
C PRO A 461 7.57 14.82 9.11
N TRP A 462 7.10 15.41 8.02
CA TRP A 462 5.72 15.78 7.84
C TRP A 462 5.22 15.49 6.42
N ALA A 463 3.97 15.05 6.35
CA ALA A 463 3.23 14.94 5.11
C ALA A 463 1.81 15.51 5.27
N HIS A 464 1.31 16.10 4.19
CA HIS A 464 -0.05 16.57 4.03
C HIS A 464 -0.78 15.75 2.96
N LEU A 465 -1.97 15.28 3.31
CA LEU A 465 -2.90 14.62 2.40
C LEU A 465 -4.08 15.56 2.11
N ASP A 466 -4.11 16.13 0.90
CA ASP A 466 -5.28 16.85 0.41
C ASP A 466 -6.27 15.85 -0.19
N ILE A 467 -7.35 15.63 0.56
CA ILE A 467 -8.37 14.63 0.26
C ILE A 467 -9.64 15.25 -0.33
N ALA A 468 -9.63 16.54 -0.70
CA ALA A 468 -10.80 17.24 -1.22
C ALA A 468 -11.50 16.50 -2.37
N GLY A 469 -10.75 15.89 -3.29
CA GLY A 469 -11.31 15.15 -4.42
C GLY A 469 -11.80 13.75 -4.07
N THR A 470 -11.34 13.17 -2.97
CA THR A 470 -11.48 11.74 -2.68
C THR A 470 -12.34 11.42 -1.46
N ALA A 471 -12.59 12.39 -0.59
CA ALA A 471 -13.29 12.23 0.69
C ALA A 471 -14.79 11.96 0.55
N SER A 472 -15.40 12.45 -0.53
CA SER A 472 -16.83 12.30 -0.81
C SER A 472 -17.09 12.12 -2.30
N LEU A 473 -18.27 11.59 -2.59
CA LEU A 473 -18.91 11.60 -3.90
C LEU A 473 -19.96 12.72 -3.92
N SER A 474 -20.25 13.24 -5.10
CA SER A 474 -21.26 14.28 -5.34
C SER A 474 -22.43 13.75 -6.18
N GLY A 475 -23.49 14.54 -6.32
CA GLY A 475 -24.64 14.23 -7.19
C GLY A 475 -25.50 13.06 -6.69
N ALA A 476 -26.01 12.23 -7.60
CA ALA A 476 -26.96 11.15 -7.26
C ALA A 476 -26.39 10.07 -6.32
N THR A 477 -25.06 9.96 -6.25
CA THR A 477 -24.34 9.03 -5.36
C THR A 477 -23.70 9.74 -4.17
N LYS A 478 -24.16 10.95 -3.82
CA LYS A 478 -23.61 11.78 -2.75
C LYS A 478 -23.46 11.00 -1.44
N ALA A 479 -22.22 10.81 -1.01
CA ALA A 479 -21.87 10.11 0.23
C ALA A 479 -20.39 10.33 0.55
N SER A 480 -20.04 10.25 1.84
CA SER A 480 -18.63 10.11 2.24
C SER A 480 -18.05 8.78 1.76
N THR A 481 -16.77 8.77 1.38
CA THR A 481 -16.04 7.57 0.97
C THR A 481 -15.30 6.91 2.13
N GLY A 482 -15.07 7.63 3.24
CA GLY A 482 -14.22 7.20 4.35
C GLY A 482 -12.72 7.18 4.03
N ARG A 483 -12.29 7.70 2.88
CA ARG A 483 -10.86 7.85 2.55
C ARG A 483 -10.24 9.01 3.35
N PRO A 484 -8.96 8.92 3.77
CA PRO A 484 -7.97 7.92 3.39
C PRO A 484 -7.69 6.86 4.47
N VAL A 485 -8.71 6.40 5.20
CA VAL A 485 -8.55 5.39 6.28
C VAL A 485 -7.77 4.15 5.80
N PRO A 486 -8.02 3.56 4.62
CA PRO A 486 -7.26 2.40 4.16
C PRO A 486 -5.77 2.65 3.97
N LEU A 487 -5.38 3.81 3.40
CA LEU A 487 -3.97 4.17 3.26
C LEU A 487 -3.29 4.33 4.62
N LEU A 488 -3.91 5.07 5.54
CA LEU A 488 -3.31 5.36 6.84
C LEU A 488 -3.23 4.11 7.72
N ALA A 489 -4.24 3.24 7.65
CA ALA A 489 -4.19 1.96 8.35
C ALA A 489 -3.07 1.07 7.81
N GLU A 490 -2.90 0.97 6.48
CA GLU A 490 -1.81 0.21 5.87
C GLU A 490 -0.42 0.75 6.27
N PHE A 491 -0.27 2.08 6.33
CA PHE A 491 0.94 2.74 6.83
C PHE A 491 1.24 2.35 8.28
N LEU A 492 0.26 2.43 9.18
CA LEU A 492 0.46 2.09 10.59
C LEU A 492 0.68 0.60 10.81
N ILE A 493 0.00 -0.28 10.07
CA ILE A 493 0.20 -1.74 10.11
C ILE A 493 1.62 -2.07 9.64
N SER A 494 2.09 -1.45 8.56
CA SER A 494 3.48 -1.60 8.06
C SER A 494 4.51 -1.20 9.13
N ARG A 495 4.37 0.00 9.71
CA ARG A 495 5.26 0.50 10.78
C ARG A 495 5.23 -0.39 12.02
N ALA A 496 4.07 -0.93 12.38
CA ALA A 496 3.94 -1.85 13.51
C ALA A 496 4.64 -3.19 13.27
N ALA A 497 4.57 -3.74 12.05
CA ALA A 497 5.27 -4.96 11.67
C ALA A 497 6.80 -4.77 11.70
N GLU A 498 7.30 -3.63 11.24
CA GLU A 498 8.72 -3.27 11.32
C GLU A 498 9.19 -3.15 12.77
N ALA A 499 8.42 -2.49 13.64
CA ALA A 499 8.76 -2.30 15.05
C ALA A 499 8.78 -3.62 15.87
N ALA A 500 8.08 -4.66 15.40
CA ALA A 500 8.01 -5.96 16.05
C ALA A 500 9.17 -6.91 15.69
N SER A 501 9.97 -6.59 14.67
CA SER A 501 11.07 -7.45 14.22
C SER A 501 12.26 -7.42 15.21
N PRO A 502 12.69 -8.57 15.77
CA PRO A 502 13.58 -8.63 16.96
C PRO A 502 15.06 -8.29 16.72
N ASN A 503 15.50 -8.12 15.47
CA ASN A 503 16.83 -7.61 15.15
C ASN A 503 16.63 -6.33 14.36
N GLY A 504 17.24 -5.22 14.76
CA GLY A 504 17.28 -3.96 14.00
C GLY A 504 17.97 -4.04 12.63
N LEU A 505 18.01 -5.22 12.00
CA LEU A 505 18.12 -5.35 10.55
C LEU A 505 16.72 -5.20 9.98
N SER A 506 16.47 -4.03 9.40
CA SER A 506 15.41 -3.83 8.42
C SER A 506 15.48 -4.95 7.36
N LEU A 507 14.56 -5.90 7.41
CA LEU A 507 14.09 -6.56 6.19
C LEU A 507 13.12 -5.57 5.56
N PRO A 508 13.43 -4.93 4.41
CA PRO A 508 12.46 -4.06 3.77
C PRO A 508 11.25 -4.90 3.38
N LEU A 509 10.09 -4.62 4.01
CA LEU A 509 8.80 -5.06 3.51
C LEU A 509 8.49 -4.29 2.23
N SER A 510 9.04 -4.82 1.13
CA SER A 510 8.70 -4.61 -0.27
C SER A 510 8.20 -3.20 -0.64
N ASN A 511 9.16 -2.30 -0.90
CA ASN A 511 9.05 -1.48 -2.11
C ASN A 511 8.99 -2.43 -3.31
N GLY A 512 8.32 -2.01 -4.39
CA GLY A 512 8.30 -2.72 -5.67
C GLY A 512 9.65 -2.79 -6.39
N ALA A 513 10.73 -3.09 -5.67
CA ALA A 513 11.94 -3.63 -6.27
C ALA A 513 11.58 -5.01 -6.83
N ALA A 514 12.03 -5.30 -8.06
CA ALA A 514 12.24 -6.68 -8.43
C ALA A 514 12.96 -7.38 -7.27
N LEU A 515 12.60 -8.63 -6.93
CA LEU A 515 13.41 -9.48 -6.05
C LEU A 515 14.87 -9.33 -6.49
N MET A 516 15.68 -8.54 -5.78
CA MET A 516 17.08 -8.36 -6.14
C MET A 516 17.70 -9.73 -5.98
N SER A 517 18.02 -10.31 -7.12
CA SER A 517 18.69 -11.59 -7.20
C SER A 517 20.15 -11.28 -7.38
N ASP A 518 20.99 -11.79 -6.49
CA ASP A 518 22.42 -11.59 -6.58
C ASP A 518 22.98 -12.41 -7.75
N LEU A 519 23.67 -11.75 -8.67
CA LEU A 519 24.34 -12.40 -9.78
C LEU A 519 25.78 -12.69 -9.38
N VAL A 520 26.13 -13.98 -9.36
CA VAL A 520 27.47 -14.45 -9.03
C VAL A 520 28.05 -15.12 -10.27
N PHE A 521 29.26 -14.74 -10.64
CA PHE A 521 30.01 -15.37 -11.73
C PHE A 521 31.34 -15.94 -11.22
N ILE A 522 31.49 -17.25 -11.37
CA ILE A 522 32.68 -18.00 -10.93
C ILE A 522 33.32 -18.67 -12.15
N ALA A 523 34.60 -18.39 -12.38
CA ALA A 523 35.37 -19.00 -13.46
C ALA A 523 36.07 -20.28 -12.99
N PHE A 524 36.09 -21.30 -13.85
CA PHE A 524 36.66 -22.62 -13.61
C PHE A 524 37.59 -23.05 -14.75
N PRO A 525 38.66 -23.79 -14.45
CA PRO A 525 39.60 -24.27 -15.46
C PRO A 525 38.99 -25.33 -16.40
N THR A 526 37.94 -26.05 -15.97
CA THR A 526 37.28 -27.09 -16.78
C THR A 526 35.77 -27.07 -16.61
N GLU A 527 35.04 -27.50 -17.66
CA GLU A 527 33.59 -27.69 -17.63
C GLU A 527 33.16 -28.67 -16.53
N GLN A 528 33.92 -29.76 -16.35
CA GLN A 528 33.65 -30.76 -15.33
C GLN A 528 33.65 -30.15 -13.92
N LYS A 529 34.57 -29.22 -13.64
CA LYS A 529 34.63 -28.57 -12.33
C LYS A 529 33.47 -27.60 -12.12
N ALA A 530 33.12 -26.81 -13.13
CA ALA A 530 31.95 -25.93 -13.07
C ALA A 530 30.65 -26.71 -12.81
N GLU A 531 30.51 -27.88 -13.42
CA GLU A 531 29.36 -28.76 -13.24
C GLU A 531 29.33 -29.41 -11.85
N GLU A 532 30.48 -29.84 -11.32
CA GLU A 532 30.61 -30.34 -9.94
C GLU A 532 30.14 -29.28 -8.93
N VAL A 533 30.58 -28.02 -9.10
CA VAL A 533 30.15 -26.91 -8.23
C VAL A 533 28.66 -26.64 -8.39
N ARG A 534 28.12 -26.68 -9.61
CA ARG A 534 26.68 -26.52 -9.85
C ARG A 534 25.87 -27.55 -9.09
N GLN A 535 26.26 -28.83 -9.12
CA GLN A 535 25.57 -29.89 -8.37
C GLN A 535 25.63 -29.66 -6.85
N LYS A 536 26.77 -29.18 -6.35
CA LYS A 536 26.91 -28.85 -4.94
C LYS A 536 26.00 -27.68 -4.53
N VAL A 537 25.95 -26.61 -5.32
CA VAL A 537 25.04 -25.49 -5.08
C VAL A 537 23.56 -25.92 -5.16
N LEU A 538 23.21 -26.84 -6.06
CA LEU A 538 21.87 -27.43 -6.12
C LEU A 538 21.54 -28.32 -4.90
N SER A 539 22.52 -28.99 -4.31
CA SER A 539 22.31 -29.71 -3.03
C SER A 539 21.99 -28.75 -1.89
N LEU A 540 22.68 -27.61 -1.81
CA LEU A 540 22.39 -26.56 -0.82
C LEU A 540 20.98 -25.98 -0.99
N GLN A 541 20.46 -25.93 -2.22
CA GLN A 541 19.08 -25.50 -2.45
C GLN A 541 18.06 -26.51 -1.92
N ARG A 542 18.32 -27.82 -2.08
CA ARG A 542 17.47 -28.87 -1.51
C ARG A 542 17.47 -28.87 0.02
N GLU A 543 18.56 -28.40 0.61
CA GLU A 543 18.71 -28.22 2.06
C GLU A 543 18.17 -26.86 2.56
N TYR A 544 17.56 -26.05 1.68
CA TYR A 544 17.01 -24.72 1.97
C TYR A 544 18.06 -23.72 2.47
N LEU A 545 19.34 -23.95 2.21
CA LEU A 545 20.44 -23.06 2.57
C LEU A 545 20.65 -21.93 1.56
N ILE A 546 20.22 -22.15 0.31
CA ILE A 546 20.24 -21.17 -0.77
C ILE A 546 18.94 -21.25 -1.58
N GLU A 547 18.42 -20.11 -2.03
CA GLU A 547 17.30 -20.03 -2.97
C GLU A 547 17.85 -19.55 -4.31
N LEU A 548 17.99 -20.45 -5.28
CA LEU A 548 18.42 -20.08 -6.63
C LEU A 548 17.21 -19.67 -7.46
N GLY A 549 17.32 -18.51 -8.11
CA GLY A 549 16.48 -18.14 -9.23
C GLY A 549 16.85 -18.91 -10.50
N ASP A 550 18.14 -19.11 -10.76
CA ASP A 550 18.65 -19.89 -11.90
C ASP A 550 20.16 -20.20 -11.75
N ALA A 551 20.68 -21.15 -12.53
CA ALA A 551 22.11 -21.48 -12.61
C ALA A 551 22.49 -21.97 -14.01
N VAL A 552 23.48 -21.33 -14.65
CA VAL A 552 23.91 -21.65 -16.02
C VAL A 552 25.41 -21.87 -16.09
N VAL A 553 25.83 -22.98 -16.71
CA VAL A 553 27.23 -23.25 -17.06
C VAL A 553 27.49 -22.80 -18.49
N VAL A 554 28.53 -21.99 -18.64
CA VAL A 554 28.99 -21.43 -19.91
C VAL A 554 30.37 -22.03 -20.20
N VAL A 555 30.54 -22.59 -21.40
CA VAL A 555 31.79 -23.24 -21.81
C VAL A 555 32.30 -22.57 -23.07
N LYS A 556 33.59 -22.21 -23.11
CA LYS A 556 34.23 -21.67 -24.30
C LYS A 556 35.15 -22.73 -24.91
N ASN A 557 34.80 -23.21 -26.10
CA ASN A 557 35.57 -24.27 -26.77
C ASN A 557 36.89 -23.74 -27.38
N GLU A 558 37.72 -24.65 -27.89
CA GLU A 558 39.00 -24.34 -28.55
C GLU A 558 38.89 -23.34 -29.70
N LYS A 559 37.75 -23.30 -30.39
CA LYS A 559 37.47 -22.39 -31.50
C LYS A 559 36.95 -21.03 -31.04
N GLY A 560 36.91 -20.78 -29.72
CA GLY A 560 36.41 -19.56 -29.12
C GLY A 560 34.89 -19.43 -29.10
N GLN A 561 34.15 -20.47 -29.50
CA GLN A 561 32.69 -20.48 -29.50
C GLN A 561 32.15 -20.81 -28.11
N VAL A 562 31.05 -20.16 -27.75
CA VAL A 562 30.42 -20.31 -26.43
C VAL A 562 29.24 -21.27 -26.53
N LYS A 563 29.24 -22.29 -25.67
CA LYS A 563 28.16 -23.25 -25.49
C LYS A 563 27.51 -23.03 -24.13
N LEU A 564 26.18 -23.07 -24.11
CA LEU A 564 25.38 -23.00 -22.89
C LEU A 564 24.85 -24.38 -22.56
N ASN A 565 25.15 -24.86 -21.36
CA ASN A 565 24.52 -26.03 -20.81
C ASN A 565 23.46 -25.57 -19.81
N GLN A 566 22.21 -25.44 -20.29
CA GLN A 566 21.04 -25.11 -19.48
C GLN A 566 20.28 -26.39 -19.12
N MET A 567 19.74 -26.48 -17.90
CA MET A 567 18.73 -27.50 -17.56
C MET A 567 17.32 -26.95 -17.78
N MET A 568 16.64 -27.44 -18.81
CA MET A 568 15.19 -27.54 -18.80
C MET A 568 14.80 -28.82 -18.04
N ASN A 569 14.65 -28.74 -16.71
CA ASN A 569 13.82 -29.61 -15.85
C ASN A 569 14.21 -29.47 -14.37
N LEU A 570 13.93 -28.30 -13.80
CA LEU A 570 13.42 -28.20 -12.43
C LEU A 570 11.97 -27.74 -12.60
N THR A 571 11.04 -28.53 -12.09
CA THR A 571 9.60 -28.40 -12.31
C THR A 571 9.04 -27.03 -11.93
N ALA A 572 8.25 -26.45 -12.85
CA ALA A 572 7.19 -25.46 -12.65
C ALA A 572 7.55 -24.03 -12.19
N ALA A 573 8.33 -23.29 -12.98
CA ALA A 573 8.14 -21.87 -13.27
C ALA A 573 9.26 -21.40 -14.23
N GLY A 574 8.92 -20.76 -15.35
CA GLY A 574 9.91 -19.93 -16.05
C GLY A 574 9.95 -20.06 -17.58
N THR A 575 8.97 -19.48 -18.26
CA THR A 575 9.15 -19.06 -19.67
C THR A 575 9.92 -17.74 -19.78
N ALA A 576 10.40 -17.17 -18.66
CA ALA A 576 11.09 -15.88 -18.59
C ALA A 576 12.63 -15.96 -18.44
N SER A 577 13.22 -17.12 -18.12
CA SER A 577 14.67 -17.24 -17.90
C SER A 577 15.50 -17.34 -19.19
N GLY A 578 14.96 -17.98 -20.23
CA GLY A 578 15.65 -18.12 -21.52
C GLY A 578 15.95 -16.78 -22.21
N ALA A 579 15.05 -15.80 -22.06
CA ALA A 579 15.24 -14.46 -22.60
C ALA A 579 16.33 -13.68 -21.84
N LEU A 580 16.42 -13.83 -20.52
CA LEU A 580 17.43 -13.19 -19.69
C LEU A 580 18.84 -13.70 -20.03
N TRP A 581 19.05 -15.01 -20.01
CA TRP A 581 20.36 -15.61 -20.27
C TRP A 581 20.76 -15.53 -21.74
N GLY A 582 19.82 -15.71 -22.67
CA GLY A 582 20.07 -15.51 -24.10
C GLY A 582 20.54 -14.09 -24.40
N THR A 583 19.94 -13.09 -23.75
CA THR A 583 20.35 -11.69 -23.88
C THR A 583 21.69 -11.43 -23.20
N LEU A 584 21.87 -11.84 -21.94
CA LEU A 584 23.10 -11.57 -21.17
C LEU A 584 24.32 -12.24 -21.80
N ILE A 585 24.26 -13.55 -22.08
CA ILE A 585 25.38 -14.29 -22.69
C ILE A 585 25.60 -13.83 -24.13
N GLY A 586 24.52 -13.57 -24.89
CA GLY A 586 24.64 -13.00 -26.22
C GLY A 586 25.39 -11.67 -26.21
N PHE A 587 25.13 -10.82 -25.22
CA PHE A 587 25.82 -9.54 -25.09
C PHE A 587 27.27 -9.68 -24.62
N ILE A 588 27.58 -10.60 -23.71
CA ILE A 588 28.96 -10.84 -23.23
C ILE A 588 29.84 -11.45 -24.34
N PHE A 589 29.33 -12.41 -25.12
CA PHE A 589 30.17 -13.25 -25.99
C PHE A 589 29.90 -13.12 -27.50
N LEU A 590 28.74 -12.61 -27.92
CA LEU A 590 28.41 -12.39 -29.35
C LEU A 590 28.51 -10.92 -29.78
N ALA A 591 28.91 -10.01 -28.87
CA ALA A 591 29.25 -8.62 -29.20
C ALA A 591 30.77 -8.26 -29.17
N PRO A 592 31.74 -9.06 -29.68
CA PRO A 592 33.15 -8.66 -29.62
C PRO A 592 33.64 -7.76 -30.78
N LEU A 593 32.76 -7.25 -31.67
CA LEU A 593 33.21 -6.65 -32.95
C LEU A 593 32.40 -5.44 -33.46
N LEU A 594 31.95 -4.54 -32.60
CA LEU A 594 31.38 -3.24 -33.05
C LEU A 594 31.91 -2.09 -32.20
N GLY A 595 33.14 -1.69 -32.49
CA GLY A 595 33.67 -0.40 -32.07
C GLY A 595 32.80 0.74 -32.61
N THR A 596 32.49 1.69 -31.72
CA THR A 596 32.15 3.10 -32.03
C THR A 596 30.83 3.48 -32.71
N ALA A 597 29.88 2.59 -33.05
CA ALA A 597 28.75 3.00 -33.92
C ALA A 597 27.31 2.65 -33.52
N LEU A 598 26.98 2.28 -32.28
CA LEU A 598 25.58 2.04 -31.86
C LEU A 598 25.23 2.72 -30.53
N GLY A 599 24.92 4.01 -30.60
CA GLY A 599 24.48 4.83 -29.46
C GLY A 599 22.96 4.85 -29.22
N ALA A 600 22.17 3.92 -29.78
CA ALA A 600 20.71 3.96 -29.66
C ALA A 600 20.04 2.62 -29.29
N ALA A 601 20.54 1.47 -29.77
CA ALA A 601 19.91 0.18 -29.48
C ALA A 601 20.40 -0.47 -28.16
N SER A 602 21.61 -0.14 -27.71
CA SER A 602 22.22 -0.62 -26.46
C SER A 602 21.67 0.11 -25.23
N GLY A 603 21.28 1.38 -25.34
CA GLY A 603 20.77 2.17 -24.21
C GLY A 603 19.45 1.64 -23.64
N ALA A 604 18.57 1.10 -24.50
CA ALA A 604 17.25 0.58 -24.08
C ALA A 604 17.31 -0.80 -23.41
N LEU A 605 18.36 -1.60 -23.69
CA LEU A 605 18.55 -2.93 -23.12
C LEU A 605 19.56 -2.93 -21.96
N GLY A 606 20.60 -2.10 -22.02
CA GLY A 606 21.56 -1.90 -20.93
C GLY A 606 20.93 -1.27 -19.69
N GLY A 607 20.02 -0.31 -19.87
CA GLY A 607 19.26 0.30 -18.76
C GLY A 607 18.36 -0.70 -18.01
N LYS A 608 17.92 -1.77 -18.67
CA LYS A 608 17.14 -2.85 -18.03
C LYS A 608 18.00 -3.84 -17.24
N LEU A 609 19.30 -3.91 -17.55
CA LEU A 609 20.25 -4.80 -16.90
C LEU A 609 21.04 -4.10 -15.77
N SER A 610 21.17 -2.78 -15.81
CA SER A 610 21.69 -1.99 -14.70
C SER A 610 20.79 -2.09 -13.45
N ASP A 611 19.47 -2.21 -13.64
CA ASP A 611 18.48 -2.39 -12.57
C ASP A 611 18.62 -3.75 -11.84
N VAL A 612 19.44 -4.68 -12.36
CA VAL A 612 19.80 -5.97 -11.74
C VAL A 612 21.30 -6.06 -11.39
N GLY A 613 22.00 -4.92 -11.32
CA GLY A 613 23.40 -4.86 -10.87
C GLY A 613 24.46 -5.20 -11.92
N ILE A 614 24.07 -5.32 -13.20
CA ILE A 614 24.98 -5.65 -14.30
C ILE A 614 25.44 -4.35 -14.97
N ASN A 615 26.70 -3.96 -14.73
CA ASN A 615 27.31 -2.78 -15.34
C ASN A 615 28.35 -3.14 -16.42
N ASP A 616 28.82 -2.14 -17.17
CA ASP A 616 29.79 -2.33 -18.26
C ASP A 616 31.09 -3.01 -17.81
N GLN A 617 31.48 -2.81 -16.54
CA GLN A 617 32.68 -3.43 -15.99
C GLN A 617 32.45 -4.92 -15.71
N PHE A 618 31.30 -5.30 -15.14
CA PHE A 618 30.90 -6.70 -14.99
C PHE A 618 30.93 -7.44 -16.33
N MET A 619 30.41 -6.83 -17.40
CA MET A 619 30.37 -7.43 -18.73
C MET A 619 31.77 -7.65 -19.31
N LYS A 620 32.68 -6.69 -19.11
CA LYS A 620 34.09 -6.83 -19.54
C LYS A 620 34.84 -7.89 -18.75
N ASP A 621 34.67 -7.93 -17.44
CA ASP A 621 35.33 -8.90 -16.56
C ASP A 621 34.87 -10.33 -16.89
N ALA A 622 33.56 -10.53 -17.11
CA ALA A 622 33.00 -11.83 -17.50
C ALA A 622 33.51 -12.30 -18.88
N ALA A 623 33.64 -11.40 -19.86
CA ALA A 623 34.18 -11.72 -21.18
C ALA A 623 35.67 -12.10 -21.14
N ASN A 624 36.47 -11.40 -20.34
CA ASN A 624 37.91 -11.62 -20.22
C ASN A 624 38.26 -12.87 -19.40
N ALA A 625 37.40 -13.27 -18.46
CA ALA A 625 37.59 -14.42 -17.61
C ALA A 625 37.56 -15.76 -18.35
N LEU A 626 36.79 -15.85 -19.44
CA LEU A 626 36.59 -17.07 -20.21
C LEU A 626 37.56 -17.14 -21.39
N GLN A 627 38.69 -17.80 -21.14
CA GLN A 627 39.68 -18.19 -22.16
C GLN A 627 39.23 -19.46 -22.90
N PRO A 628 39.75 -19.76 -24.11
CA PRO A 628 39.49 -21.04 -24.76
C PRO A 628 39.80 -22.22 -23.82
N ASN A 629 38.94 -23.24 -23.82
CA ASN A 629 38.98 -24.41 -22.92
C ASN A 629 38.70 -24.15 -21.44
N THR A 630 38.10 -23.01 -21.08
CA THR A 630 37.63 -22.75 -19.71
C THR A 630 36.11 -22.73 -19.63
N ALA A 631 35.59 -22.83 -18.41
CA ALA A 631 34.16 -22.79 -18.12
C ALA A 631 33.84 -21.77 -17.03
N GLY A 632 32.58 -21.34 -16.96
CA GLY A 632 32.11 -20.39 -15.97
C GLY A 632 30.71 -20.74 -15.52
N LEU A 633 30.43 -20.52 -14.23
CA LEU A 633 29.14 -20.74 -13.62
C LEU A 633 28.53 -19.40 -13.26
N PHE A 634 27.38 -19.10 -13.85
CA PHE A 634 26.54 -17.98 -13.46
C PHE A 634 25.45 -18.49 -12.52
N LEU A 635 25.31 -17.86 -11.36
CA LEU A 635 24.28 -18.16 -10.38
C LEU A 635 23.45 -16.91 -10.15
N LEU A 636 22.13 -17.07 -10.19
CA LEU A 636 21.18 -16.04 -9.81
C LEU A 636 20.61 -16.44 -8.44
N ILE A 637 21.04 -15.78 -7.38
CA ILE A 637 20.74 -16.16 -5.98
C ILE A 637 19.72 -15.19 -5.41
N ARG A 638 18.53 -15.67 -5.07
CA ARG A 638 17.47 -14.83 -4.45
C ARG A 638 17.68 -14.65 -2.95
N LYS A 639 18.23 -15.69 -2.31
CA LYS A 639 18.47 -15.72 -0.86
C LYS A 639 19.57 -16.71 -0.53
N MET A 640 20.39 -16.44 0.47
CA MET A 640 21.36 -17.41 0.98
C MET A 640 21.58 -17.27 2.49
N THR A 641 21.88 -18.38 3.15
CA THR A 641 22.38 -18.43 4.53
C THR A 641 23.91 -18.45 4.48
N THR A 642 24.52 -17.25 4.47
CA THR A 642 25.95 -17.04 4.16
C THR A 642 26.89 -18.00 4.90
N ASP A 643 26.82 -18.09 6.23
CA ASP A 643 27.79 -18.85 7.01
C ASP A 643 27.83 -20.36 6.66
N LYS A 644 26.66 -20.94 6.40
CA LYS A 644 26.53 -22.37 6.05
C LYS A 644 26.94 -22.62 4.59
N VAL A 645 26.48 -21.75 3.68
CA VAL A 645 26.84 -21.84 2.26
C VAL A 645 28.36 -21.68 2.07
N LEU A 646 28.99 -20.75 2.80
CA LEU A 646 30.44 -20.56 2.75
C LEU A 646 31.21 -21.74 3.34
N ALA A 647 30.74 -22.33 4.43
CA ALA A 647 31.35 -23.53 5.01
C ALA A 647 31.33 -24.71 4.01
N ASP A 648 30.22 -24.89 3.29
CA ASP A 648 30.09 -25.98 2.32
C ASP A 648 30.81 -25.70 1.00
N LEU A 649 30.93 -24.43 0.59
CA LEU A 649 31.71 -24.04 -0.60
C LEU A 649 33.22 -23.92 -0.33
N LYS A 650 33.65 -24.12 0.91
CA LYS A 650 35.06 -24.04 1.29
C LYS A 650 35.90 -25.08 0.54
N GLY A 651 36.93 -24.62 -0.17
CA GLY A 651 37.90 -25.46 -0.89
C GLY A 651 37.37 -26.20 -2.10
N VAL A 652 36.19 -25.81 -2.60
CA VAL A 652 35.63 -26.33 -3.84
C VAL A 652 36.44 -25.84 -5.08
N GLY A 653 37.21 -24.76 -4.93
CA GLY A 653 37.98 -24.15 -6.01
C GLY A 653 37.13 -23.28 -6.93
N GLY A 654 37.79 -22.49 -7.79
CA GLY A 654 37.15 -21.52 -8.68
C GLY A 654 37.62 -20.09 -8.39
N THR A 655 37.68 -19.25 -9.42
CA THR A 655 38.03 -17.83 -9.27
C THR A 655 36.75 -17.02 -9.25
N LEU A 656 36.44 -16.41 -8.10
CA LEU A 656 35.33 -15.47 -8.00
C LEU A 656 35.68 -14.24 -8.82
N MET A 657 35.03 -14.09 -9.97
CA MET A 657 35.33 -12.99 -10.88
C MET A 657 34.56 -11.75 -10.45
N ARG A 658 33.26 -11.89 -10.12
CA ARG A 658 32.44 -10.79 -9.61
C ARG A 658 31.13 -11.26 -8.97
N THR A 659 30.62 -10.46 -8.05
CA THR A 659 29.30 -10.62 -7.44
C THR A 659 28.60 -9.28 -7.32
N SER A 660 27.27 -9.27 -7.23
CA SER A 660 26.49 -8.12 -6.77
C SER A 660 26.37 -8.01 -5.24
N PHE A 661 27.06 -8.89 -4.50
CA PHE A 661 27.10 -8.85 -3.04
C PHE A 661 27.77 -7.58 -2.50
N ASP A 662 27.47 -7.25 -1.24
CA ASP A 662 28.26 -6.28 -0.48
C ASP A 662 29.72 -6.75 -0.29
N GLU A 663 30.64 -5.80 -0.06
CA GLU A 663 32.10 -6.06 0.02
C GLU A 663 32.46 -7.15 1.04
N THR A 664 31.69 -7.24 2.13
CA THR A 664 31.89 -8.22 3.21
C THR A 664 31.60 -9.64 2.74
N LYS A 665 30.46 -9.85 2.08
CA LYS A 665 30.05 -11.15 1.54
C LYS A 665 30.91 -11.59 0.36
N GLU A 666 31.32 -10.65 -0.50
CA GLU A 666 32.23 -10.95 -1.61
C GLU A 666 33.59 -11.45 -1.09
N ALA A 667 34.17 -10.78 -0.10
CA ALA A 667 35.44 -11.17 0.50
C ALA A 667 35.36 -12.58 1.13
N ALA A 668 34.28 -12.86 1.88
CA ALA A 668 34.07 -14.14 2.52
C ALA A 668 33.86 -15.30 1.52
N LEU A 669 33.15 -15.04 0.41
CA LEU A 669 32.98 -16.02 -0.68
C LEU A 669 34.30 -16.28 -1.41
N ARG A 670 35.08 -15.23 -1.68
CA ARG A 670 36.40 -15.35 -2.31
C ARG A 670 37.35 -16.19 -1.46
N GLU A 671 37.34 -15.98 -0.14
CA GLU A 671 38.14 -16.74 0.81
C GLU A 671 37.71 -18.22 0.86
N ALA A 672 36.40 -18.48 0.91
CA ALA A 672 35.86 -19.84 0.90
C ALA A 672 36.28 -20.61 -0.37
N LEU A 673 36.18 -19.99 -1.54
CA LEU A 673 36.56 -20.63 -2.81
C LEU A 673 38.08 -20.87 -2.94
N ALA A 674 38.91 -19.98 -2.38
CA ALA A 674 40.37 -20.05 -2.45
C ALA A 674 41.02 -21.01 -1.45
N ALA A 675 40.34 -21.34 -0.35
CA ALA A 675 40.89 -22.17 0.72
C ALA A 675 41.15 -23.63 0.27
N THR A 676 42.38 -23.96 -0.14
CA THR A 676 42.73 -25.32 -0.61
C THR A 676 42.65 -26.34 0.54
N ALA A 677 42.05 -27.51 0.29
CA ALA A 677 41.94 -28.59 1.27
C ALA A 677 43.34 -29.16 1.62
N SER A 678 43.86 -28.77 2.79
CA SER A 678 44.97 -29.48 3.44
C SER A 678 44.39 -30.58 4.35
N ALA A 679 44.69 -31.83 3.97
CA ALA A 679 44.85 -33.03 4.82
C ALA A 679 43.92 -34.22 4.48
N SER A 680 44.38 -35.04 3.54
CA SER A 680 44.30 -36.50 3.67
C SER A 680 45.72 -37.05 3.69
N ALA A 681 46.24 -37.37 4.87
CA ALA A 681 47.41 -38.22 5.07
C ALA A 681 47.25 -38.94 6.41
N GLU A 682 47.02 -40.25 6.32
CA GLU A 682 47.00 -41.20 7.43
C GLU A 682 48.27 -41.11 8.29
N ALA A 683 48.09 -41.10 9.61
CA ALA A 683 49.17 -41.34 10.56
C ALA A 683 49.30 -42.85 10.81
N VAL A 684 50.32 -43.47 10.22
CA VAL A 684 50.87 -44.77 10.65
C VAL A 684 51.84 -44.50 11.81
N PRO A 685 51.81 -45.27 12.93
CA PRO A 685 52.62 -44.99 14.11
C PRO A 685 54.08 -45.47 13.92
N PRO A 686 55.07 -44.86 14.59
CA PRO A 686 56.42 -45.38 14.57
C PRO A 686 56.56 -46.53 15.56
N ALA A 687 57.04 -47.67 15.07
CA ALA A 687 57.67 -48.68 15.91
C ALA A 687 59.18 -48.42 15.93
N ALA A 688 59.77 -48.37 17.12
CA ALA A 688 61.12 -48.88 17.36
C ALA A 688 61.40 -49.02 18.86
N THR A 689 61.73 -50.27 19.23
CA THR A 689 62.57 -50.73 20.36
C THR A 689 62.25 -50.32 21.78
#